data_AF-A0A2K4ZHH0-F1
#
_entry.id   AF-A0A2K4ZHH0-F1
#
_cell.length_a   1.000
_cell.length_b   1.000
_cell.length_c   1.000
_cell.angle_alpha   90.00
_cell.angle_beta   90.00
_cell.angle_gamma   90.00
#
_symmetry.space_group_name_H-M   'P 1'
#
loop_
_entity.id
_entity.type
_entity.pdbx_description
1 polymer ?
#
loop_
_entity_poly.entity_id
_entity_poly.type
_entity_poly.pdbx_seq_one_letter_code
_entity_poly.pdbx_strand_id
1 'polypeptide(L)'
;MSDMETLKANLISLAGKLKYEYRAATILFILAMLLLAALLVLVKPGKRTKYRFVRLSLGNLLIHLMDGFVTFVNTPTLDMEGNILVRRFGFGWEALFTANLISFLLIVLMAWYFNRYEYERIPSRSPFDYYMKLFYGENYKRSWFWYKFSRNFRPKLAMLSCGIYWGLTAGAPVFVLGWLRHMLRIQRPSWWHDTWISCFLGITVAYLSILKWVWTGYRLSINVPDNAYSVPYIYPSIQSGPVPSAGPLTVSVPGSKSITNRALLLATLAEGTSCLRGALFSDDSRHFLQCIRDLGFEAEADEDNCRIVVKGLGGRIPRQEAKQYVGSAGTAARFLTACLGLSHGVYHMDASEQMRRRPMAPLLDALEELGCEIIYEAGSARGHFPFTLRAHGFRRDRISVNIDSSSQFLSALLIVSCLCDRDFTIQIEGTHGMAYIEMTRRMMEQFHVRAQETTERTFLTKAGQHYRAMDYQIEPDVSAACYFYAMSPLLNLPVLVNHVHFDSLQGDVAFIEILIKMGCSAEDTPQGILVTPPADGVFHGVVEDMSACSDQAITLAAIAPFADSPTTITGIGHIRFQESDRIRAIVTELTKMGISCRRTDDSITIYPGMPRASRVETYDDHRMAMGFSLVGLRSPGIVIDNPGCCRKTFENYFEVLDKVVAQFLHG
;
A
#
# COMPACT_ATOMS: atom_id res chain seq x y z
N MET A 1 -47.23 21.89 -32.06
CA MET A 1 -46.18 21.41 -33.00
C MET A 1 -44.99 22.34 -33.05
N SER A 2 -45.15 23.67 -33.10
CA SER A 2 -44.03 24.63 -33.05
C SER A 2 -43.14 24.49 -31.81
N ASP A 3 -43.73 24.29 -30.62
CA ASP A 3 -42.97 24.13 -29.37
C ASP A 3 -42.10 22.86 -29.32
N MET A 4 -42.47 21.84 -30.10
CA MET A 4 -41.77 20.56 -30.11
C MET A 4 -40.52 20.61 -30.99
N GLU A 5 -40.57 21.37 -32.09
CA GLU A 5 -39.41 21.64 -32.95
C GLU A 5 -38.39 22.55 -32.25
N THR A 6 -38.85 23.56 -31.47
CA THR A 6 -37.96 24.40 -30.67
C THR A 6 -37.29 23.61 -29.53
N LEU A 7 -38.03 22.70 -28.89
CA LEU A 7 -37.47 21.79 -27.88
C LEU A 7 -36.41 20.86 -28.50
N LYS A 8 -36.69 20.33 -29.70
CA LYS A 8 -35.77 19.46 -30.45
C LYS A 8 -34.49 20.19 -30.83
N ALA A 9 -34.59 21.41 -31.34
CA ALA A 9 -33.44 22.25 -31.68
C ALA A 9 -32.56 22.59 -30.46
N ASN A 10 -33.18 22.90 -29.32
CA ASN A 10 -32.46 23.19 -28.08
C ASN A 10 -31.77 21.94 -27.50
N LEU A 11 -32.40 20.77 -27.61
CA LEU A 11 -31.81 19.49 -27.19
C LEU A 11 -30.62 19.06 -28.09
N ILE A 12 -30.72 19.31 -29.40
CA ILE A 12 -29.62 19.06 -30.35
C ILE A 12 -28.44 20.00 -30.08
N SER A 13 -28.70 21.27 -29.78
CA SER A 13 -27.66 22.24 -29.38
C SER A 13 -26.98 21.86 -28.07
N LEU A 14 -27.74 21.35 -27.09
CA LEU A 14 -27.20 20.87 -25.81
C LEU A 14 -26.35 19.60 -25.98
N ALA A 15 -26.79 18.66 -26.82
CA ALA A 15 -26.04 17.45 -27.16
C ALA A 15 -24.73 17.74 -27.92
N GLY A 16 -24.70 18.81 -28.71
CA GLY A 16 -23.49 19.28 -29.40
C GLY A 16 -22.39 19.78 -28.45
N LYS A 17 -22.76 20.28 -27.26
CA LYS A 17 -21.83 20.86 -26.26
C LYS A 17 -21.23 19.83 -25.29
N LEU A 18 -21.70 18.59 -25.29
CA LEU A 18 -21.23 17.52 -24.40
C LEU A 18 -20.15 16.65 -25.08
N LYS A 19 -19.07 16.33 -24.34
CA LYS A 19 -18.01 15.40 -24.77
C LYS A 19 -18.60 14.03 -25.13
N TYR A 20 -17.99 13.34 -26.10
CA TYR A 20 -18.54 12.14 -26.76
C TYR A 20 -18.94 11.02 -25.78
N GLU A 21 -18.20 10.84 -24.69
CA GLU A 21 -18.41 9.82 -23.64
C GLU A 21 -19.73 10.00 -22.86
N TYR A 22 -20.21 11.24 -22.70
CA TYR A 22 -21.42 11.53 -21.91
C TYR A 22 -22.69 11.61 -22.77
N ARG A 23 -22.57 11.51 -24.11
CA ARG A 23 -23.70 11.64 -25.03
C ARG A 23 -24.70 10.49 -24.89
N ALA A 24 -24.23 9.26 -24.75
CA ALA A 24 -25.11 8.10 -24.64
C ALA A 24 -25.90 8.11 -23.32
N ALA A 25 -25.24 8.36 -22.19
CA ALA A 25 -25.88 8.45 -20.88
C ALA A 25 -26.89 9.61 -20.79
N THR A 26 -26.55 10.77 -21.36
CA THR A 26 -27.45 11.93 -21.38
C THR A 26 -28.67 11.71 -22.27
N ILE A 27 -28.50 11.06 -23.43
CA ILE A 27 -29.61 10.71 -24.33
C ILE A 27 -30.53 9.66 -23.68
N LEU A 28 -29.97 8.63 -23.04
CA LEU A 28 -30.75 7.64 -22.28
C LEU A 28 -31.51 8.28 -21.11
N PHE A 29 -30.87 9.22 -20.41
CA PHE A 29 -31.50 9.96 -19.31
C PHE A 29 -32.67 10.82 -19.81
N ILE A 30 -32.49 11.57 -20.89
CA ILE A 30 -33.56 12.40 -21.49
C ILE A 30 -34.71 11.52 -22.01
N LEU A 31 -34.40 10.39 -22.65
CA LEU A 31 -35.41 9.41 -23.07
C LEU A 31 -36.18 8.83 -21.87
N ALA A 32 -35.49 8.48 -20.78
CA ALA A 32 -36.12 8.01 -19.55
C ALA A 32 -37.03 9.09 -18.92
N MET A 33 -36.61 10.36 -18.92
CA MET A 33 -37.43 11.48 -18.44
C MET A 33 -38.68 11.69 -19.30
N LEU A 34 -38.56 11.61 -20.63
CA LEU A 34 -39.68 11.72 -21.56
C LEU A 34 -40.64 10.54 -21.42
N LEU A 35 -40.13 9.33 -21.20
CA LEU A 35 -40.94 8.13 -20.97
C LEU A 35 -41.69 8.21 -19.62
N LEU A 36 -41.04 8.71 -18.57
CA LEU A 36 -41.63 8.94 -17.25
C LEU A 36 -42.71 10.03 -17.29
N ALA A 37 -42.47 11.12 -18.04
CA ALA A 37 -43.45 12.17 -18.30
C ALA A 37 -44.65 11.66 -19.13
N ALA A 38 -44.40 10.82 -20.14
CA ALA A 38 -45.46 10.18 -20.93
C ALA A 38 -46.29 9.21 -20.10
N LEU A 39 -45.66 8.42 -19.21
CA LEU A 39 -46.33 7.56 -18.24
C LEU A 39 -47.24 8.37 -17.31
N LEU A 40 -46.79 9.52 -16.82
CA LEU A 40 -47.60 10.44 -16.01
C LEU A 40 -48.84 10.98 -16.75
N VAL A 41 -48.73 11.21 -18.06
CA VAL A 41 -49.84 11.69 -18.93
C VAL A 41 -50.82 10.56 -19.29
N LEU A 42 -50.32 9.35 -19.54
CA LEU A 42 -51.13 8.18 -19.93
C LEU A 42 -52.04 7.69 -18.80
N VAL A 43 -51.72 7.98 -17.53
CA VAL A 43 -52.68 7.76 -16.44
C VAL A 43 -53.78 8.83 -16.54
N LYS A 44 -54.87 8.55 -17.28
CA LYS A 44 -56.00 9.49 -17.47
C LYS A 44 -56.59 9.99 -16.14
N PRO A 45 -56.98 11.27 -16.02
CA PRO A 45 -57.64 11.82 -14.83
C PRO A 45 -59.11 11.36 -14.77
N GLY A 46 -59.32 10.12 -14.36
CA GLY A 46 -60.65 9.51 -14.25
C GLY A 46 -60.85 8.86 -12.88
N LYS A 47 -61.45 9.60 -11.95
CA LYS A 47 -62.17 9.22 -10.70
C LYS A 47 -61.67 8.08 -9.77
N ARG A 48 -60.57 7.37 -10.01
CA ARG A 48 -60.02 6.36 -9.08
C ARG A 48 -58.76 6.85 -8.37
N THR A 49 -58.88 7.02 -7.06
CA THR A 49 -57.84 7.38 -6.07
C THR A 49 -56.60 6.47 -6.10
N LYS A 50 -56.68 5.26 -6.69
CA LYS A 50 -55.64 4.23 -6.64
C LYS A 50 -54.29 4.60 -7.27
N TYR A 51 -54.25 5.52 -8.24
CA TYR A 51 -52.98 5.90 -8.90
C TYR A 51 -52.52 7.33 -8.54
N ARG A 52 -53.15 7.98 -7.55
CA ARG A 52 -52.82 9.36 -7.15
C ARG A 52 -51.45 9.48 -6.49
N PHE A 53 -51.15 8.56 -5.56
CA PHE A 53 -49.83 8.48 -4.93
C PHE A 53 -48.75 8.22 -5.97
N VAL A 54 -48.98 7.24 -6.85
CA VAL A 54 -48.05 6.89 -7.93
C VAL A 54 -47.73 8.09 -8.83
N ARG A 55 -48.71 8.93 -9.18
CA ARG A 55 -48.43 10.16 -9.96
C ARG A 55 -47.65 11.22 -9.18
N LEU A 56 -47.95 11.41 -7.90
CA LEU A 56 -47.19 12.34 -7.05
C LEU A 56 -45.75 11.88 -6.88
N SER A 57 -45.54 10.58 -6.66
CA SER A 57 -44.22 9.97 -6.56
C SER A 57 -43.47 10.03 -7.88
N LEU A 58 -44.08 9.68 -9.02
CA LEU A 58 -43.41 9.83 -10.33
C LEU A 58 -43.11 11.29 -10.68
N GLY A 59 -44.01 12.22 -10.36
CA GLY A 59 -43.79 13.66 -10.58
C GLY A 59 -42.69 14.23 -9.71
N ASN A 60 -42.60 13.81 -8.44
CA ASN A 60 -41.54 14.24 -7.53
C ASN A 60 -40.19 13.61 -7.90
N LEU A 61 -40.19 12.36 -8.38
CA LEU A 61 -38.99 11.70 -8.91
C LEU A 61 -38.46 12.48 -10.12
N LEU A 62 -39.34 12.91 -11.01
CA LEU A 62 -38.99 13.72 -12.17
C LEU A 62 -38.33 15.04 -11.76
N ILE A 63 -38.80 15.69 -10.69
CA ILE A 63 -38.20 16.94 -10.18
C ILE A 63 -36.79 16.70 -9.64
N HIS A 64 -36.60 15.67 -8.80
CA HIS A 64 -35.27 15.36 -8.25
C HIS A 64 -34.28 14.92 -9.34
N LEU A 65 -34.75 14.20 -10.36
CA LEU A 65 -33.94 13.84 -11.52
C LEU A 65 -33.57 15.08 -12.35
N MET A 66 -34.52 16.01 -12.58
CA MET A 66 -34.21 17.27 -13.26
C MET A 66 -33.23 18.14 -12.48
N ASP A 67 -33.39 18.25 -11.16
CA ASP A 67 -32.49 19.03 -10.31
C ASP A 67 -31.08 18.43 -10.28
N GLY A 68 -30.98 17.10 -10.16
CA GLY A 68 -29.72 16.38 -10.29
C GLY A 68 -29.05 16.59 -11.65
N PHE A 69 -29.83 16.57 -12.74
CA PHE A 69 -29.32 16.81 -14.09
C PHE A 69 -28.89 18.26 -14.35
N VAL A 70 -29.68 19.25 -13.88
CA VAL A 70 -29.32 20.67 -13.98
C VAL A 70 -28.06 20.95 -13.17
N THR A 71 -27.94 20.37 -11.98
CA THR A 71 -26.72 20.45 -11.18
C THR A 71 -25.57 19.80 -11.94
N PHE A 72 -25.76 18.62 -12.54
CA PHE A 72 -24.75 17.92 -13.34
C PHE A 72 -24.22 18.72 -14.51
N VAL A 73 -25.10 19.34 -15.29
CA VAL A 73 -24.72 20.20 -16.41
C VAL A 73 -23.98 21.46 -15.94
N ASN A 74 -24.33 22.01 -14.77
CA ASN A 74 -23.70 23.22 -14.24
C ASN A 74 -22.39 22.96 -13.47
N THR A 75 -22.18 21.76 -12.96
CA THR A 75 -20.95 21.39 -12.23
C THR A 75 -20.33 20.09 -12.77
N PRO A 76 -20.05 19.98 -14.08
CA PRO A 76 -19.64 18.72 -14.71
C PRO A 76 -18.30 18.18 -14.21
N THR A 77 -17.58 18.96 -13.40
CA THR A 77 -16.27 18.64 -12.82
C THR A 77 -16.33 18.16 -11.36
N LEU A 78 -17.54 17.93 -10.81
CA LEU A 78 -17.72 17.44 -9.42
C LEU A 78 -17.29 15.97 -9.22
N ASP A 79 -16.84 15.30 -10.29
CA ASP A 79 -16.17 14.00 -10.30
C ASP A 79 -14.63 14.10 -10.24
N MET A 80 -14.06 15.27 -10.57
CA MET A 80 -12.61 15.43 -10.63
C MET A 80 -12.00 15.62 -9.23
N GLU A 81 -10.93 14.87 -8.92
CA GLU A 81 -10.18 14.91 -7.65
C GLU A 81 -9.65 16.31 -7.26
N GLY A 82 -9.64 17.26 -8.20
CA GLY A 82 -9.28 18.67 -7.94
C GLY A 82 -10.39 19.53 -7.31
N ASN A 83 -11.63 19.03 -7.20
CA ASN A 83 -12.72 19.79 -6.59
C ASN A 83 -12.63 19.75 -5.05
N ILE A 84 -12.56 20.92 -4.40
CA ILE A 84 -12.43 21.06 -2.95
C ILE A 84 -13.49 20.29 -2.17
N LEU A 85 -14.71 20.17 -2.69
CA LEU A 85 -15.80 19.46 -2.01
C LEU A 85 -15.59 17.93 -2.02
N VAL A 86 -15.06 17.39 -3.12
CA VAL A 86 -14.69 15.96 -3.24
C VAL A 86 -13.47 15.69 -2.37
N ARG A 87 -12.43 16.52 -2.49
CA ARG A 87 -11.15 16.34 -1.81
C ARG A 87 -11.23 16.47 -0.29
N ARG A 88 -12.15 17.30 0.22
CA ARG A 88 -12.22 17.65 1.66
C ARG A 88 -13.35 16.95 2.40
N PHE A 89 -14.39 16.53 1.70
CA PHE A 89 -15.58 15.95 2.33
C PHE A 89 -16.03 14.62 1.67
N GLY A 90 -15.29 14.11 0.68
CA GLY A 90 -15.68 12.91 -0.06
C GLY A 90 -16.99 13.05 -0.84
N PHE A 91 -17.42 14.30 -1.08
CA PHE A 91 -18.77 14.60 -1.56
C PHE A 91 -18.80 14.71 -3.09
N GLY A 92 -18.76 13.55 -3.76
CA GLY A 92 -18.87 13.42 -5.21
C GLY A 92 -20.32 13.32 -5.71
N TRP A 93 -20.47 13.10 -7.02
CA TRP A 93 -21.78 12.91 -7.66
C TRP A 93 -22.61 11.81 -7.00
N GLU A 94 -21.99 10.71 -6.60
CA GLU A 94 -22.66 9.58 -5.96
C GLU A 94 -23.31 9.97 -4.62
N ALA A 95 -22.65 10.78 -3.79
CA ALA A 95 -23.18 11.25 -2.52
C ALA A 95 -24.37 12.20 -2.74
N LEU A 96 -24.30 13.08 -3.74
CA LEU A 96 -25.36 14.02 -4.08
C LEU A 96 -26.60 13.30 -4.66
N PHE A 97 -26.39 12.32 -5.54
CA PHE A 97 -27.46 11.47 -6.06
C PHE A 97 -28.10 10.64 -4.96
N THR A 98 -27.30 10.08 -4.06
CA THR A 98 -27.78 9.30 -2.91
C THR A 98 -28.60 10.17 -1.95
N ALA A 99 -28.12 11.36 -1.62
CA ALA A 99 -28.84 12.31 -0.77
C ALA A 99 -30.18 12.76 -1.39
N ASN A 100 -30.20 13.00 -2.71
CA ASN A 100 -31.42 13.32 -3.44
C ASN A 100 -32.39 12.14 -3.49
N LEU A 101 -31.89 10.92 -3.69
CA LEU A 101 -32.72 9.71 -3.71
C LEU A 101 -33.33 9.41 -2.34
N ILE A 102 -32.55 9.56 -1.26
CA ILE A 102 -33.04 9.42 0.12
C ILE A 102 -34.09 10.49 0.43
N SER A 103 -33.85 11.73 0.01
CA SER A 103 -34.82 12.82 0.17
C SER A 103 -36.12 12.54 -0.58
N PHE A 104 -36.03 12.04 -1.81
CA PHE A 104 -37.17 11.60 -2.60
C PHE A 104 -37.94 10.46 -1.89
N LEU A 105 -37.25 9.42 -1.43
CA LEU A 105 -37.84 8.28 -0.74
C LEU A 105 -38.55 8.70 0.55
N LEU A 106 -37.96 9.61 1.31
CA LEU A 106 -38.55 10.17 2.53
C LEU A 106 -39.82 10.99 2.22
N ILE A 107 -39.79 11.80 1.16
CA ILE A 107 -40.98 12.56 0.72
C ILE A 107 -42.09 11.62 0.24
N VAL A 108 -41.74 10.56 -0.49
CA VAL A 108 -42.68 9.52 -0.94
C VAL A 108 -43.26 8.75 0.25
N LEU A 109 -42.44 8.35 1.21
CA LEU A 109 -42.89 7.69 2.44
C LEU A 109 -43.76 8.60 3.29
N MET A 110 -43.44 9.88 3.42
CA MET A 110 -44.27 10.86 4.12
C MET A 110 -45.58 11.12 3.37
N ALA A 111 -45.53 11.27 2.04
CA ALA A 111 -46.73 11.41 1.22
C ALA A 111 -47.62 10.16 1.28
N TRP A 112 -47.04 8.97 1.47
CA TRP A 112 -47.78 7.73 1.67
C TRP A 112 -48.41 7.68 3.06
N TYR A 113 -47.63 8.00 4.09
CA TYR A 113 -48.01 7.95 5.49
C TYR A 113 -49.07 9.00 5.87
N PHE A 114 -48.97 10.22 5.32
CA PHE A 114 -49.88 11.32 5.63
C PHE A 114 -51.10 11.44 4.70
N ASN A 115 -51.17 10.69 3.58
CA ASN A 115 -52.35 10.70 2.69
C ASN A 115 -53.53 9.84 3.17
N ARG A 116 -54.01 10.12 4.39
CA ARG A 116 -55.45 10.04 4.69
C ARG A 116 -56.15 11.39 4.50
N TYR A 117 -55.63 12.25 3.61
CA TYR A 117 -56.27 13.51 3.25
C TYR A 117 -57.14 13.33 2.00
N GLU A 118 -58.46 13.45 2.17
CA GLU A 118 -59.35 13.80 1.07
C GLU A 118 -59.01 15.21 0.59
N TYR A 119 -58.84 15.39 -0.72
CA TYR A 119 -58.59 16.70 -1.32
C TYR A 119 -59.86 17.16 -2.05
N GLU A 120 -60.27 18.40 -1.78
CA GLU A 120 -61.28 19.11 -2.58
C GLU A 120 -60.82 19.23 -4.04
N ARG A 121 -61.74 19.04 -4.99
CA ARG A 121 -61.45 19.13 -6.42
C ARG A 121 -61.09 20.56 -6.80
N ILE A 122 -59.91 20.77 -7.40
CA ILE A 122 -59.55 22.01 -8.10
C ILE A 122 -60.24 22.00 -9.48
N PRO A 123 -61.25 22.87 -9.72
CA PRO A 123 -61.95 22.91 -11.00
C PRO A 123 -61.01 23.42 -12.10
N SER A 124 -60.84 22.63 -13.15
CA SER A 124 -59.93 22.93 -14.26
C SER A 124 -60.56 22.53 -15.58
N ARG A 125 -60.39 23.37 -16.61
CA ARG A 125 -61.04 23.18 -17.92
C ARG A 125 -60.22 22.29 -18.86
N SER A 126 -58.92 22.14 -18.60
CA SER A 126 -58.02 21.27 -19.34
C SER A 126 -56.87 20.75 -18.46
N PRO A 127 -56.15 19.69 -18.85
CA PRO A 127 -55.00 19.18 -18.10
C PRO A 127 -53.88 20.22 -17.92
N PHE A 128 -53.66 21.07 -18.93
CA PHE A 128 -52.71 22.17 -18.86
C PHE A 128 -53.17 23.25 -17.88
N ASP A 129 -54.46 23.62 -17.90
CA ASP A 129 -55.06 24.54 -16.92
C ASP A 129 -54.93 23.97 -15.49
N TYR A 130 -55.19 22.68 -15.30
CA TYR A 130 -54.98 22.01 -14.01
C TYR A 130 -53.53 22.10 -13.53
N TYR A 131 -52.57 21.77 -14.40
CA TYR A 131 -51.14 21.84 -14.09
C TYR A 131 -50.71 23.27 -13.79
N MET A 132 -51.11 24.23 -14.61
CA MET A 132 -50.75 25.63 -14.41
C MET A 132 -51.39 26.20 -13.14
N LYS A 133 -52.59 25.77 -12.76
CA LYS A 133 -53.21 26.13 -11.47
C LYS A 133 -52.51 25.46 -10.28
N LEU A 134 -52.09 24.21 -10.41
CA LEU A 134 -51.33 23.49 -9.40
C LEU A 134 -49.93 24.13 -9.18
N PHE A 135 -49.27 24.54 -10.26
CA PHE A 135 -47.89 25.06 -10.25
C PHE A 135 -47.76 26.59 -10.22
N TYR A 136 -48.83 27.35 -10.49
CA TYR A 136 -48.79 28.82 -10.50
C TYR A 136 -50.05 29.50 -9.93
N GLY A 137 -51.06 28.76 -9.46
CA GLY A 137 -52.32 29.31 -8.93
C GLY A 137 -53.32 29.72 -10.03
N GLU A 138 -54.54 30.13 -9.64
CA GLU A 138 -55.66 30.38 -10.59
C GLU A 138 -55.39 31.44 -11.66
N ASN A 139 -54.44 32.35 -11.45
CA ASN A 139 -54.11 33.46 -12.37
C ASN A 139 -52.73 33.33 -13.04
N TYR A 140 -52.07 32.18 -12.95
CA TYR A 140 -50.79 31.85 -13.59
C TYR A 140 -49.62 32.84 -13.37
N LYS A 141 -49.64 33.65 -12.31
CA LYS A 141 -48.51 34.52 -11.95
C LYS A 141 -47.42 33.70 -11.25
N ARG A 142 -46.14 34.03 -11.46
CA ARG A 142 -45.00 33.37 -10.78
C ARG A 142 -45.15 33.48 -9.27
N SER A 143 -45.45 32.36 -8.62
CA SER A 143 -45.31 32.18 -7.16
C SER A 143 -44.40 31.00 -6.92
N TRP A 144 -43.34 31.17 -6.11
CA TRP A 144 -42.47 30.08 -5.68
C TRP A 144 -43.31 28.93 -5.10
N PHE A 145 -42.93 27.67 -5.37
CA PHE A 145 -43.70 26.47 -5.00
C PHE A 145 -44.15 26.47 -3.52
N TRP A 146 -43.29 26.96 -2.63
CA TRP A 146 -43.53 27.13 -1.19
C TRP A 146 -44.67 28.09 -0.83
N TYR A 147 -44.96 29.07 -1.68
CA TYR A 147 -46.03 30.05 -1.48
C TYR A 147 -47.43 29.52 -1.80
N LYS A 148 -47.59 28.25 -2.19
CA LYS A 148 -48.92 27.67 -2.48
C LYS A 148 -49.56 26.93 -1.32
N PHE A 149 -48.82 26.70 -0.24
CA PHE A 149 -49.38 26.19 1.00
C PHE A 149 -50.09 27.31 1.77
N SER A 150 -51.17 26.98 2.50
CA SER A 150 -51.95 27.97 3.26
C SER A 150 -51.04 28.78 4.20
N ARG A 151 -51.41 30.03 4.51
CA ARG A 151 -50.58 30.93 5.34
C ARG A 151 -50.22 30.32 6.72
N ASN A 152 -51.00 29.35 7.17
CA ASN A 152 -50.82 28.55 8.40
C ASN A 152 -49.89 27.34 8.23
N PHE A 153 -49.60 26.92 7.00
CA PHE A 153 -48.81 25.73 6.68
C PHE A 153 -47.40 26.06 6.18
N ARG A 154 -47.18 27.26 5.64
CA ARG A 154 -45.84 27.77 5.25
C ARG A 154 -44.82 27.79 6.39
N PRO A 155 -45.16 28.24 7.62
CA PRO A 155 -44.22 28.23 8.74
C PRO A 155 -43.93 26.81 9.22
N LYS A 156 -44.92 25.91 9.14
CA LYS A 156 -44.81 24.52 9.62
C LYS A 156 -43.93 23.67 8.71
N LEU A 157 -44.04 23.86 7.39
CA LEU A 157 -43.20 23.15 6.42
C LEU A 157 -41.74 23.65 6.49
N ALA A 158 -41.53 24.96 6.59
CA ALA A 158 -40.22 25.57 6.76
C ALA A 158 -39.57 25.16 8.10
N MET A 159 -40.33 25.15 9.20
CA MET A 159 -39.87 24.68 10.52
C MET A 159 -39.58 23.18 10.54
N LEU A 160 -40.28 22.36 9.76
CA LEU A 160 -40.04 20.92 9.70
C LEU A 160 -38.79 20.59 8.87
N SER A 161 -38.57 21.29 7.75
CA SER A 161 -37.33 21.16 6.97
C SER A 161 -36.11 21.71 7.74
N CYS A 162 -36.26 22.83 8.44
CA CYS A 162 -35.24 23.30 9.38
C CYS A 162 -35.07 22.35 10.56
N GLY A 163 -36.16 21.73 11.05
CA GLY A 163 -36.15 20.78 12.16
C GLY A 163 -35.53 19.42 11.80
N ILE A 164 -35.57 18.99 10.54
CA ILE A 164 -34.87 17.80 10.06
C ILE A 164 -33.38 18.13 9.84
N TYR A 165 -33.09 19.31 9.28
CA TYR A 165 -31.72 19.79 9.11
C TYR A 165 -31.02 20.02 10.46
N TRP A 166 -31.71 20.61 11.44
CA TRP A 166 -31.19 20.87 12.80
C TRP A 166 -31.38 19.69 13.76
N GLY A 167 -32.34 18.80 13.52
CA GLY A 167 -32.52 17.56 14.27
C GLY A 167 -31.42 16.53 13.97
N LEU A 168 -30.86 16.56 12.76
CA LEU A 168 -29.63 15.85 12.41
C LEU A 168 -28.37 16.48 13.05
N THR A 169 -28.50 17.65 13.68
CA THR A 169 -27.41 18.33 14.42
C THR A 169 -27.90 18.86 15.79
N ALA A 170 -28.23 17.94 16.70
CA ALA A 170 -28.00 18.03 18.16
C ALA A 170 -28.83 18.96 19.11
N GLY A 171 -29.92 19.64 18.72
CA GLY A 171 -30.55 20.67 19.60
C GLY A 171 -32.02 20.52 20.06
N ALA A 172 -32.71 19.43 19.75
CA ALA A 172 -34.20 19.43 19.73
C ALA A 172 -35.01 19.29 21.06
N PRO A 173 -34.54 18.71 22.19
CA PRO A 173 -35.45 18.38 23.30
C PRO A 173 -35.94 19.57 24.17
N VAL A 174 -35.12 20.62 24.33
CA VAL A 174 -35.39 21.72 25.29
C VAL A 174 -36.53 22.64 24.81
N PHE A 175 -36.68 22.83 23.51
CA PHE A 175 -37.71 23.70 22.94
C PHE A 175 -39.10 23.07 22.95
N VAL A 176 -39.19 21.74 22.81
CA VAL A 176 -40.47 21.01 22.73
C VAL A 176 -41.16 20.94 24.11
N LEU A 177 -40.38 20.72 25.18
CA LEU A 177 -40.91 20.68 26.56
C LEU A 177 -41.36 22.07 27.06
N GLY A 178 -40.64 23.14 26.68
CA GLY A 178 -41.04 24.52 26.98
C GLY A 178 -42.35 24.93 26.30
N TRP A 179 -42.61 24.40 25.10
CA TRP A 179 -43.79 24.74 24.28
C TRP A 179 -45.06 23.96 24.71
N LEU A 180 -44.94 22.68 25.09
CA LEU A 180 -46.04 21.87 25.66
C LEU A 180 -46.59 22.44 26.98
N ARG A 181 -45.70 22.97 27.84
CA ARG A 181 -46.04 23.62 29.12
C ARG A 181 -46.89 24.89 28.94
N HIS A 182 -46.62 25.66 27.88
CA HIS A 182 -47.33 26.89 27.56
C HIS A 182 -48.73 26.62 26.98
N MET A 183 -48.86 25.57 26.16
CA MET A 183 -50.14 25.12 25.60
C MET A 183 -51.10 24.53 26.66
N LEU A 184 -50.59 23.86 27.70
CA LEU A 184 -51.39 23.23 28.76
C LEU A 184 -51.65 24.13 30.00
N ARG A 185 -51.15 25.38 30.01
CA ARG A 185 -51.29 26.39 31.09
C ARG A 185 -50.83 25.93 32.50
N ILE A 186 -49.81 25.09 32.58
CA ILE A 186 -49.24 24.64 33.87
C ILE A 186 -48.25 25.69 34.39
N GLN A 187 -48.47 26.26 35.58
CA GLN A 187 -47.59 27.30 36.17
C GLN A 187 -46.21 26.74 36.59
N ARG A 188 -45.16 27.58 36.56
CA ARG A 188 -43.78 27.18 36.94
C ARG A 188 -43.69 27.00 38.45
N PRO A 189 -43.22 25.85 38.96
CA PRO A 189 -42.57 25.82 40.27
C PRO A 189 -41.28 26.65 40.19
N SER A 190 -41.01 27.45 41.22
CA SER A 190 -39.91 28.43 41.25
C SER A 190 -38.50 27.81 41.11
N TRP A 191 -38.38 26.50 41.28
CA TRP A 191 -37.10 25.77 41.22
C TRP A 191 -36.81 25.11 39.86
N TRP A 192 -37.71 25.23 38.89
CA TRP A 192 -37.59 24.58 37.58
C TRP A 192 -36.88 25.48 36.55
N HIS A 193 -35.56 25.29 36.39
CA HIS A 193 -34.76 25.90 35.33
C HIS A 193 -34.40 24.84 34.27
N ASP A 194 -35.21 24.80 33.21
CA ASP A 194 -35.24 23.80 32.13
C ASP A 194 -33.93 23.58 31.36
N THR A 195 -32.97 24.49 31.44
CA THR A 195 -31.74 24.41 30.66
C THR A 195 -30.67 23.50 31.27
N TRP A 196 -30.61 23.36 32.59
CA TRP A 196 -29.49 22.64 33.22
C TRP A 196 -29.66 21.13 33.25
N ILE A 197 -30.86 20.63 33.56
CA ILE A 197 -31.11 19.19 33.66
C ILE A 197 -31.14 18.55 32.27
N SER A 198 -31.68 19.24 31.26
CA SER A 198 -31.72 18.74 29.88
C SER A 198 -30.39 18.87 29.15
N CYS A 199 -29.58 19.91 29.45
CA CYS A 199 -28.18 19.92 29.04
C CYS A 199 -27.40 18.83 29.76
N PHE A 200 -27.61 18.61 31.06
CA PHE A 200 -26.93 17.55 31.80
C PHE A 200 -27.27 16.17 31.22
N LEU A 201 -28.55 15.84 31.02
CA LEU A 201 -28.97 14.56 30.44
C LEU A 201 -28.51 14.39 28.98
N GLY A 202 -28.56 15.47 28.18
CA GLY A 202 -28.08 15.46 26.79
C GLY A 202 -26.57 15.29 26.70
N ILE A 203 -25.82 15.97 27.56
CA ILE A 203 -24.37 15.81 27.71
C ILE A 203 -24.05 14.42 28.25
N THR A 204 -24.79 13.90 29.23
CA THR A 204 -24.57 12.54 29.78
C THR A 204 -24.88 11.46 28.76
N VAL A 205 -25.95 11.59 27.95
CA VAL A 205 -26.26 10.62 26.89
C VAL A 205 -25.28 10.74 25.73
N ALA A 206 -24.86 11.94 25.34
CA ALA A 206 -23.79 12.13 24.37
C ALA A 206 -22.47 11.57 24.88
N TYR A 207 -22.12 11.82 26.14
CA TYR A 207 -20.92 11.33 26.80
C TYR A 207 -20.94 9.80 26.99
N LEU A 208 -22.09 9.19 27.33
CA LEU A 208 -22.27 7.74 27.42
C LEU A 208 -22.33 7.08 26.05
N SER A 209 -22.82 7.76 25.01
CA SER A 209 -22.82 7.27 23.63
C SER A 209 -21.45 7.39 23.00
N ILE A 210 -20.69 8.45 23.32
CA ILE A 210 -19.27 8.60 23.00
C ILE A 210 -18.47 7.58 23.80
N LEU A 211 -18.72 7.36 25.09
CA LEU A 211 -18.08 6.30 25.86
C LEU A 211 -18.44 4.92 25.34
N LYS A 212 -19.67 4.67 24.90
CA LYS A 212 -20.06 3.41 24.27
C LYS A 212 -19.42 3.27 22.89
N TRP A 213 -19.37 4.32 22.08
CA TRP A 213 -18.69 4.29 20.78
C TRP A 213 -17.17 4.18 20.92
N VAL A 214 -16.60 4.85 21.91
CA VAL A 214 -15.20 4.72 22.33
C VAL A 214 -14.98 3.34 22.93
N TRP A 215 -15.87 2.73 23.71
CA TRP A 215 -15.66 1.43 24.36
C TRP A 215 -15.97 0.22 23.44
N THR A 216 -16.91 0.38 22.50
CA THR A 216 -17.27 -0.62 21.48
C THR A 216 -16.38 -0.47 20.25
N GLY A 217 -15.93 0.75 19.92
CA GLY A 217 -14.91 1.07 18.93
C GLY A 217 -13.49 0.76 19.42
N TYR A 218 -13.10 1.13 20.65
CA TYR A 218 -11.80 0.76 21.25
C TYR A 218 -11.63 -0.75 21.40
N ARG A 219 -12.71 -1.52 21.57
CA ARG A 219 -12.58 -2.98 21.66
C ARG A 219 -12.26 -3.65 20.32
N LEU A 220 -12.39 -2.93 19.21
CA LEU A 220 -12.00 -3.40 17.86
C LEU A 220 -10.87 -2.59 17.23
N SER A 221 -10.55 -1.41 17.76
CA SER A 221 -9.38 -0.62 17.38
C SER A 221 -8.52 -0.33 18.60
N ILE A 222 -7.50 -1.18 18.82
CA ILE A 222 -6.28 -0.73 19.47
C ILE A 222 -5.85 0.52 18.70
N ASN A 223 -5.79 1.69 19.36
CA ASN A 223 -5.35 2.97 18.79
C ASN A 223 -4.34 2.77 17.64
N VAL A 224 -4.77 2.83 16.38
CA VAL A 224 -3.87 2.77 15.23
C VAL A 224 -3.55 4.24 14.91
N PRO A 225 -2.42 4.81 15.34
CA PRO A 225 -1.93 6.09 14.83
C PRO A 225 -1.82 6.03 13.31
N ASP A 226 -1.82 7.19 12.66
CA ASP A 226 -1.74 7.36 11.19
C ASP A 226 -0.57 6.63 10.49
N ASN A 227 0.35 6.04 11.26
CA ASN A 227 1.49 5.25 10.79
C ASN A 227 1.52 3.83 11.37
N ALA A 228 0.39 3.11 11.31
CA ALA A 228 0.31 1.71 11.71
C ALA A 228 -0.68 0.92 10.83
N TYR A 229 -0.45 -0.38 10.70
CA TYR A 229 -1.25 -1.29 9.87
C TYR A 229 -1.87 -2.39 10.73
N SER A 230 -3.20 -2.51 10.69
CA SER A 230 -3.91 -3.62 11.35
C SER A 230 -3.94 -4.82 10.43
N VAL A 231 -3.28 -5.90 10.84
CA VAL A 231 -3.23 -7.12 10.03
C VAL A 231 -4.62 -7.79 10.01
N PRO A 232 -5.12 -8.22 8.84
CA PRO A 232 -6.40 -8.91 8.75
C PRO A 232 -6.31 -10.33 9.35
N TYR A 233 -7.22 -10.65 10.27
CA TYR A 233 -7.34 -12.00 10.84
C TYR A 233 -8.23 -12.88 9.97
N ILE A 234 -7.62 -13.68 9.09
CA ILE A 234 -8.32 -14.39 8.01
C ILE A 234 -8.41 -15.90 8.19
N TYR A 235 -7.60 -16.49 9.06
CA TYR A 235 -7.54 -17.95 9.27
C TYR A 235 -8.92 -18.60 9.52
N PRO A 236 -9.83 -18.06 10.37
CA PRO A 236 -11.15 -18.67 10.56
C PRO A 236 -12.00 -18.67 9.30
N SER A 237 -11.91 -17.62 8.48
CA SER A 237 -12.67 -17.51 7.23
C SER A 237 -12.21 -18.57 6.22
N ILE A 238 -10.91 -18.88 6.20
CA ILE A 238 -10.33 -19.93 5.35
C ILE A 238 -10.77 -21.32 5.83
N GLN A 239 -10.82 -21.55 7.14
CA GLN A 239 -11.22 -22.84 7.73
C GLN A 239 -12.74 -23.11 7.66
N SER A 240 -13.56 -22.06 7.61
CA SER A 240 -15.03 -22.17 7.64
C SER A 240 -15.71 -22.01 6.28
N GLY A 241 -14.98 -21.57 5.25
CA GLY A 241 -15.47 -21.52 3.86
C GLY A 241 -15.57 -22.92 3.23
N PRO A 242 -16.36 -23.08 2.14
CA PRO A 242 -16.20 -24.28 1.30
C PRO A 242 -14.74 -24.40 0.90
N VAL A 243 -14.17 -25.62 0.97
CA VAL A 243 -12.80 -25.92 0.48
C VAL A 243 -12.64 -25.19 -0.86
N PRO A 244 -11.73 -24.22 -0.99
CA PRO A 244 -11.70 -23.41 -2.19
C PRO A 244 -11.52 -24.35 -3.39
N SER A 245 -12.50 -24.38 -4.27
CA SER A 245 -12.27 -24.76 -5.66
C SER A 245 -11.43 -23.69 -6.38
N ALA A 246 -11.15 -22.57 -5.70
CA ALA A 246 -10.18 -21.57 -6.11
C ALA A 246 -8.78 -22.19 -6.07
N GLY A 247 -8.01 -22.01 -7.13
CA GLY A 247 -6.63 -22.49 -7.23
C GLY A 247 -5.70 -21.84 -6.18
N PRO A 248 -4.38 -21.94 -6.37
CA PRO A 248 -3.43 -21.37 -5.42
C PRO A 248 -3.60 -19.86 -5.26
N LEU A 249 -3.36 -19.37 -4.04
CA LEU A 249 -3.13 -17.96 -3.79
C LEU A 249 -1.92 -17.54 -4.63
N THR A 250 -2.16 -16.70 -5.64
CA THR A 250 -1.16 -16.34 -6.64
C THR A 250 -0.72 -14.89 -6.44
N VAL A 251 0.58 -14.65 -6.38
CA VAL A 251 1.16 -13.32 -6.15
C VAL A 251 2.37 -13.06 -7.04
N SER A 252 2.56 -11.81 -7.45
CA SER A 252 3.81 -11.33 -8.03
C SER A 252 4.53 -10.44 -7.02
N VAL A 253 5.81 -10.67 -6.85
CA VAL A 253 6.70 -9.85 -6.00
C VAL A 253 7.56 -8.95 -6.87
N PRO A 254 8.09 -7.82 -6.35
CA PRO A 254 8.94 -6.92 -7.13
C PRO A 254 10.28 -7.60 -7.46
N GLY A 255 11.10 -6.94 -8.29
CA GLY A 255 12.45 -7.41 -8.61
C GLY A 255 13.36 -7.49 -7.38
N SER A 256 14.36 -8.37 -7.44
CA SER A 256 15.34 -8.53 -6.36
C SER A 256 16.20 -7.28 -6.20
N LYS A 257 16.23 -6.71 -4.98
CA LYS A 257 17.11 -5.57 -4.66
C LYS A 257 18.58 -5.92 -4.90
N SER A 258 18.97 -7.12 -4.46
CA SER A 258 20.35 -7.59 -4.50
C SER A 258 20.86 -7.77 -5.92
N ILE A 259 20.00 -8.24 -6.84
CA ILE A 259 20.31 -8.37 -8.26
C ILE A 259 20.24 -6.99 -8.93
N THR A 260 19.21 -6.19 -8.67
CA THR A 260 19.06 -4.84 -9.25
C THR A 260 20.31 -3.99 -9.03
N ASN A 261 20.80 -3.90 -7.79
CA ASN A 261 21.95 -3.06 -7.46
C ASN A 261 23.27 -3.58 -8.04
N ARG A 262 23.43 -4.90 -8.20
CA ARG A 262 24.59 -5.50 -8.89
C ARG A 262 24.52 -5.22 -10.38
N ALA A 263 23.36 -5.49 -10.99
CA ALA A 263 23.13 -5.27 -12.41
C ALA A 263 23.33 -3.79 -12.79
N LEU A 264 22.92 -2.85 -11.94
CA LEU A 264 23.18 -1.42 -12.11
C LEU A 264 24.68 -1.10 -12.20
N LEU A 265 25.49 -1.63 -11.27
CA LEU A 265 26.94 -1.38 -11.32
C LEU A 265 27.60 -2.10 -12.51
N LEU A 266 27.24 -3.36 -12.77
CA LEU A 266 27.77 -4.14 -13.89
C LEU A 266 27.46 -3.47 -15.24
N ALA A 267 26.22 -3.00 -15.43
CA ALA A 267 25.80 -2.24 -16.59
C ALA A 267 26.54 -0.90 -16.73
N THR A 268 26.84 -0.23 -15.62
CA THR A 268 27.61 1.03 -15.60
C THR A 268 29.07 0.78 -16.03
N LEU A 269 29.67 -0.33 -15.58
CA LEU A 269 31.04 -0.71 -15.90
C LEU A 269 31.17 -1.33 -17.30
N ALA A 270 30.09 -1.85 -17.89
CA ALA A 270 30.09 -2.41 -19.23
C ALA A 270 30.38 -1.37 -20.31
N GLU A 271 30.88 -1.81 -21.46
CA GLU A 271 30.96 -0.95 -22.65
C GLU A 271 29.66 -1.06 -23.47
N GLY A 272 28.96 0.05 -23.66
CA GLY A 272 27.71 0.13 -24.45
C GLY A 272 26.45 0.34 -23.60
N THR A 273 25.28 0.13 -24.19
CA THR A 273 23.98 0.37 -23.53
C THR A 273 23.34 -0.92 -23.06
N SER A 274 23.10 -1.02 -21.76
CA SER A 274 22.38 -2.13 -21.13
C SER A 274 20.94 -1.73 -20.80
N CYS A 275 20.02 -2.68 -20.92
CA CYS A 275 18.62 -2.53 -20.52
C CYS A 275 18.33 -3.52 -19.40
N LEU A 276 18.02 -3.03 -18.20
CA LEU A 276 17.66 -3.83 -17.04
C LEU A 276 16.14 -3.88 -16.93
N ARG A 277 15.54 -5.06 -17.05
CA ARG A 277 14.08 -5.28 -16.98
C ARG A 277 13.69 -5.93 -15.66
N GLY A 278 12.49 -5.63 -15.15
CA GLY A 278 12.05 -6.11 -13.84
C GLY A 278 12.84 -5.50 -12.68
N ALA A 279 13.42 -4.32 -12.89
CA ALA A 279 14.21 -3.63 -11.86
C ALA A 279 13.33 -3.23 -10.68
N LEU A 280 13.88 -3.40 -9.47
CA LEU A 280 13.26 -2.85 -8.28
C LEU A 280 13.41 -1.34 -8.26
N PHE A 281 12.30 -0.62 -8.10
CA PHE A 281 12.30 0.80 -7.75
C PHE A 281 11.97 0.97 -6.27
N SER A 282 13.02 1.02 -5.47
CA SER A 282 13.00 1.38 -4.04
C SER A 282 13.88 2.60 -3.76
N ASP A 283 13.78 3.16 -2.57
CA ASP A 283 14.68 4.24 -2.12
C ASP A 283 16.16 3.90 -2.38
N ASP A 284 16.58 2.66 -2.14
CA ASP A 284 17.98 2.23 -2.35
C ASP A 284 18.39 2.31 -3.83
N SER A 285 17.55 1.78 -4.73
CA SER A 285 17.82 1.78 -6.18
C SER A 285 17.76 3.20 -6.78
N ARG A 286 16.86 4.07 -6.28
CA ARG A 286 16.72 5.46 -6.74
C ARG A 286 17.95 6.27 -6.36
N HIS A 287 18.46 6.12 -5.13
CA HIS A 287 19.72 6.76 -4.72
C HIS A 287 20.91 6.23 -5.52
N PHE A 288 21.00 4.92 -5.76
CA PHE A 288 22.08 4.35 -6.58
C PHE A 288 22.04 4.91 -8.02
N LEU A 289 20.87 4.91 -8.66
CA LEU A 289 20.70 5.48 -9.99
C LEU A 289 21.07 6.96 -10.04
N GLN A 290 20.70 7.72 -9.00
CA GLN A 290 21.08 9.13 -8.89
C GLN A 290 22.60 9.30 -8.78
N CYS A 291 23.29 8.49 -7.97
CA CYS A 291 24.74 8.47 -7.90
C CYS A 291 25.39 8.21 -9.28
N ILE A 292 24.88 7.23 -10.04
CA ILE A 292 25.35 6.93 -11.40
C ILE A 292 25.18 8.17 -12.31
N ARG A 293 24.05 8.87 -12.25
CA ARG A 293 23.81 10.12 -12.99
C ARG A 293 24.75 11.24 -12.55
N ASP A 294 24.99 11.37 -11.25
CA ASP A 294 25.86 12.40 -10.67
C ASP A 294 27.33 12.20 -11.06
N LEU A 295 27.74 10.97 -11.35
CA LEU A 295 29.04 10.63 -11.95
C LEU A 295 29.13 10.95 -13.46
N GLY A 296 28.01 11.34 -14.08
CA GLY A 296 27.92 11.80 -15.46
C GLY A 296 27.53 10.72 -16.48
N PHE A 297 27.04 9.56 -16.04
CA PHE A 297 26.56 8.52 -16.95
C PHE A 297 25.16 8.86 -17.48
N GLU A 298 24.87 8.46 -18.72
CA GLU A 298 23.52 8.46 -19.27
C GLU A 298 22.75 7.26 -18.69
N ALA A 299 21.79 7.54 -17.79
CA ALA A 299 20.98 6.51 -17.15
C ALA A 299 19.51 6.95 -17.02
N GLU A 300 18.61 6.22 -17.66
CA GLU A 300 17.16 6.50 -17.72
C GLU A 300 16.39 5.45 -16.94
N ALA A 301 15.35 5.88 -16.23
CA ALA A 301 14.46 4.99 -15.49
C ALA A 301 13.03 5.17 -15.98
N ASP A 302 12.35 4.05 -16.13
CA ASP A 302 10.97 3.89 -16.53
C ASP A 302 10.31 3.02 -15.44
N GLU A 303 9.87 3.68 -14.37
CA GLU A 303 9.36 3.00 -13.16
C GLU A 303 8.09 2.19 -13.46
N ASP A 304 7.21 2.74 -14.31
CA ASP A 304 5.95 2.11 -14.71
C ASP A 304 6.16 0.76 -15.40
N ASN A 305 7.25 0.61 -16.14
CA ASN A 305 7.63 -0.63 -16.82
C ASN A 305 8.73 -1.42 -16.10
N CYS A 306 9.09 -1.02 -14.87
CA CYS A 306 10.17 -1.61 -14.09
C CYS A 306 11.48 -1.74 -14.90
N ARG A 307 11.87 -0.69 -15.64
CA ARG A 307 12.99 -0.73 -16.58
C ARG A 307 14.00 0.38 -16.32
N ILE A 308 15.29 0.03 -16.37
CA ILE A 308 16.40 0.99 -16.28
C ILE A 308 17.32 0.80 -17.49
N VAL A 309 17.64 1.87 -18.20
CA VAL A 309 18.61 1.86 -19.31
C VAL A 309 19.86 2.60 -18.88
N VAL A 310 21.02 1.96 -18.98
CA VAL A 310 22.32 2.54 -18.58
C VAL A 310 23.29 2.44 -19.74
N LYS A 311 23.92 3.55 -20.11
CA LYS A 311 25.04 3.57 -21.06
C LYS A 311 26.35 3.53 -20.30
N GLY A 312 26.93 2.34 -20.19
CA GLY A 312 28.23 2.13 -19.59
C GLY A 312 29.37 2.56 -20.50
N LEU A 313 30.51 2.90 -19.88
CA LEU A 313 31.70 3.43 -20.55
C LEU A 313 32.95 2.56 -20.35
N GLY A 314 32.76 1.24 -20.20
CA GLY A 314 33.89 0.29 -20.13
C GLY A 314 34.80 0.53 -18.92
N GLY A 315 34.24 0.85 -17.76
CA GLY A 315 34.97 1.14 -16.52
C GLY A 315 35.48 2.58 -16.36
N ARG A 316 35.35 3.43 -17.39
CA ARG A 316 35.73 4.84 -17.30
C ARG A 316 34.65 5.66 -16.60
N ILE A 317 35.00 6.34 -15.50
CA ILE A 317 34.10 7.28 -14.82
C ILE A 317 34.13 8.64 -15.54
N PRO A 318 32.98 9.18 -16.03
CA PRO A 318 32.93 10.42 -16.81
C PRO A 318 33.41 11.64 -16.03
N ARG A 319 33.01 11.79 -14.77
CA ARG A 319 33.42 12.90 -13.90
C ARG A 319 34.50 12.43 -12.94
N GLN A 320 35.67 13.07 -13.02
CA GLN A 320 36.81 12.82 -12.15
C GLN A 320 36.69 13.51 -10.79
N GLU A 321 35.67 14.35 -10.58
CA GLU A 321 35.33 14.91 -9.29
C GLU A 321 33.81 14.98 -9.13
N ALA A 322 33.27 14.40 -8.06
CA ALA A 322 31.82 14.38 -7.82
C ALA A 322 31.48 14.22 -6.33
N LYS A 323 30.33 14.79 -5.93
CA LYS A 323 29.68 14.50 -4.65
C LYS A 323 28.73 13.33 -4.84
N GLN A 324 28.68 12.42 -3.89
CA GLN A 324 27.88 11.20 -3.95
C GLN A 324 27.11 11.04 -2.65
N TYR A 325 25.77 11.10 -2.73
CA TYR A 325 24.89 10.87 -1.60
C TYR A 325 24.15 9.54 -1.75
N VAL A 326 24.57 8.53 -0.99
CA VAL A 326 24.07 7.15 -1.14
C VAL A 326 22.81 6.84 -0.32
N GLY A 327 22.24 7.84 0.36
CA GLY A 327 21.06 7.66 1.21
C GLY A 327 21.28 6.62 2.32
N SER A 328 20.36 5.67 2.46
CA SER A 328 20.46 4.52 3.38
C SER A 328 20.84 3.20 2.70
N ALA A 329 21.22 3.26 1.42
CA ALA A 329 21.50 2.12 0.57
C ALA A 329 22.86 1.50 0.89
N GLY A 330 22.87 0.46 1.73
CA GLY A 330 24.10 -0.22 2.13
C GLY A 330 24.89 -0.84 0.97
N THR A 331 24.20 -1.35 -0.05
CA THR A 331 24.85 -1.90 -1.25
C THR A 331 25.41 -0.80 -2.14
N ALA A 332 24.66 0.27 -2.42
CA ALA A 332 25.16 1.41 -3.18
C ALA A 332 26.39 2.03 -2.50
N ALA A 333 26.32 2.25 -1.19
CA ALA A 333 27.44 2.74 -0.38
C ALA A 333 28.72 1.93 -0.62
N ARG A 334 28.66 0.60 -0.47
CA ARG A 334 29.85 -0.27 -0.57
C ARG A 334 30.32 -0.44 -2.01
N PHE A 335 29.39 -0.62 -2.95
CA PHE A 335 29.68 -0.86 -4.36
C PHE A 335 30.30 0.38 -5.03
N LEU A 336 29.70 1.55 -4.80
CA LEU A 336 30.24 2.81 -5.32
C LEU A 336 31.55 3.18 -4.63
N THR A 337 31.68 3.01 -3.31
CA THR A 337 32.95 3.27 -2.61
C THR A 337 34.09 2.42 -3.18
N ALA A 338 33.86 1.12 -3.43
CA ALA A 338 34.88 0.25 -4.04
C ALA A 338 35.22 0.67 -5.48
N CYS A 339 34.19 0.93 -6.30
CA CYS A 339 34.36 1.34 -7.69
C CYS A 339 35.12 2.67 -7.81
N LEU A 340 34.71 3.67 -7.05
CA LEU A 340 35.30 5.00 -7.08
C LEU A 340 36.70 5.01 -6.46
N GLY A 341 36.91 4.28 -5.35
CA GLY A 341 38.21 4.19 -4.69
C GLY A 341 39.31 3.52 -5.53
N LEU A 342 38.94 2.62 -6.44
CA LEU A 342 39.86 1.95 -7.36
C LEU A 342 39.84 2.51 -8.79
N SER A 343 39.12 3.62 -8.99
CA SER A 343 39.14 4.41 -10.22
C SER A 343 40.19 5.53 -10.14
N HIS A 344 40.10 6.51 -11.03
CA HIS A 344 40.82 7.78 -10.92
C HIS A 344 39.83 8.90 -10.58
N GLY A 345 40.19 9.80 -9.66
CA GLY A 345 39.40 10.98 -9.33
C GLY A 345 39.34 11.35 -7.84
N VAL A 346 38.50 12.32 -7.51
CA VAL A 346 38.21 12.80 -6.14
C VAL A 346 36.72 12.71 -5.89
N TYR A 347 36.29 11.87 -4.96
CA TYR A 347 34.87 11.60 -4.72
C TYR A 347 34.50 11.89 -3.27
N HIS A 348 33.55 12.80 -3.08
CA HIS A 348 33.05 13.16 -1.75
C HIS A 348 31.84 12.30 -1.41
N MET A 349 32.03 11.36 -0.49
CA MET A 349 31.06 10.33 -0.15
C MET A 349 30.30 10.73 1.10
N ASP A 350 28.98 10.82 1.00
CA ASP A 350 28.08 11.08 2.13
C ASP A 350 26.84 10.16 2.09
N ALA A 351 26.16 10.05 3.22
CA ALA A 351 25.03 9.17 3.42
C ALA A 351 24.06 9.70 4.48
N SER A 352 22.89 9.08 4.58
CA SER A 352 21.91 9.30 5.67
C SER A 352 22.50 9.03 7.06
N GLU A 353 21.90 9.60 8.11
CA GLU A 353 22.33 9.34 9.50
C GLU A 353 22.32 7.85 9.87
N GLN A 354 21.35 7.08 9.38
CA GLN A 354 21.28 5.64 9.60
C GLN A 354 22.51 4.94 9.00
N MET A 355 22.89 5.30 7.77
CA MET A 355 24.04 4.69 7.09
C MET A 355 25.37 5.14 7.69
N ARG A 356 25.46 6.36 8.22
CA ARG A 356 26.65 6.85 8.95
C ARG A 356 26.96 6.04 10.22
N ARG A 357 25.98 5.35 10.80
CA ARG A 357 26.18 4.43 11.95
C ARG A 357 26.70 3.06 11.54
N ARG A 358 26.67 2.72 10.24
CA ARG A 358 27.06 1.40 9.75
C ARG A 358 28.56 1.37 9.44
N PRO A 359 29.28 0.31 9.84
CA PRO A 359 30.72 0.23 9.63
C PRO A 359 31.06 0.08 8.14
N MET A 360 32.07 0.85 7.71
CA MET A 360 32.71 0.78 6.40
C MET A 360 34.22 0.49 6.51
N ALA A 361 34.78 0.49 7.73
CA ALA A 361 36.22 0.36 7.98
C ALA A 361 36.90 -0.77 7.18
N PRO A 362 36.41 -2.03 7.16
CA PRO A 362 37.12 -3.10 6.45
C PRO A 362 37.27 -2.85 4.95
N LEU A 363 36.27 -2.20 4.31
CA LEU A 363 36.37 -1.83 2.90
C LEU A 363 37.32 -0.64 2.70
N LEU A 364 37.24 0.37 3.56
CA LEU A 364 38.09 1.55 3.47
C LEU A 364 39.56 1.19 3.69
N ASP A 365 39.87 0.37 4.69
CA ASP A 365 41.21 -0.13 4.97
C ASP A 365 41.75 -0.92 3.77
N ALA A 366 40.90 -1.74 3.12
CA ALA A 366 41.28 -2.46 1.91
C ALA A 366 41.57 -1.52 0.73
N LEU A 367 40.80 -0.44 0.57
CA LEU A 367 41.05 0.57 -0.46
C LEU A 367 42.33 1.36 -0.19
N GLU A 368 42.65 1.69 1.07
CA GLU A 368 43.92 2.30 1.46
C GLU A 368 45.10 1.40 1.07
N GLU A 369 45.01 0.10 1.35
CA GLU A 369 46.04 -0.87 0.98
C GLU A 369 46.23 -0.97 -0.55
N LEU A 370 45.13 -0.90 -1.31
CA LEU A 370 45.15 -0.90 -2.78
C LEU A 370 45.61 0.42 -3.39
N GLY A 371 45.81 1.47 -2.57
CA GLY A 371 46.43 2.73 -2.96
C GLY A 371 45.51 3.95 -3.06
N CYS A 372 44.26 3.86 -2.59
CA CYS A 372 43.37 5.00 -2.44
C CYS A 372 43.73 5.82 -1.20
N GLU A 373 43.76 7.15 -1.29
CA GLU A 373 43.87 8.00 -0.10
C GLU A 373 42.45 8.31 0.42
N ILE A 374 42.23 8.10 1.73
CA ILE A 374 40.93 8.34 2.37
C ILE A 374 41.06 9.52 3.34
N ILE A 375 40.33 10.58 3.07
CA ILE A 375 40.35 11.82 3.84
C ILE A 375 39.05 11.91 4.63
N TYR A 376 39.15 11.78 5.95
CA TYR A 376 38.01 11.91 6.85
C TYR A 376 37.77 13.38 7.21
N GLU A 377 36.50 13.77 7.29
CA GLU A 377 36.13 15.11 7.75
C GLU A 377 36.45 15.28 9.24
N ALA A 378 36.82 16.50 9.64
CA ALA A 378 37.14 16.81 11.03
C ALA A 378 35.93 16.53 11.96
N GLY A 379 36.13 15.67 12.96
CA GLY A 379 35.08 15.26 13.91
C GLY A 379 34.28 14.02 13.48
N SER A 380 34.50 13.49 12.28
CA SER A 380 33.88 12.24 11.82
C SER A 380 34.63 11.02 12.37
N ALA A 381 33.90 9.95 12.70
CA ALA A 381 34.50 8.70 13.14
C ALA A 381 35.20 8.00 11.96
N ARG A 382 36.44 7.53 12.17
CA ARG A 382 37.14 6.71 11.16
C ARG A 382 36.29 5.50 10.80
N GLY A 383 36.32 5.09 9.53
CA GLY A 383 35.57 3.93 9.06
C GLY A 383 34.08 4.18 8.84
N HIS A 384 33.62 5.44 8.88
CA HIS A 384 32.22 5.84 8.72
C HIS A 384 32.09 7.05 7.78
N PHE A 385 30.93 7.20 7.15
CA PHE A 385 30.57 8.41 6.39
C PHE A 385 30.47 9.64 7.31
N PRO A 386 30.75 10.86 6.81
CA PRO A 386 31.28 11.20 5.48
C PRO A 386 32.81 11.04 5.36
N PHE A 387 33.29 10.79 4.15
CA PHE A 387 34.72 10.76 3.81
C PHE A 387 34.93 11.13 2.34
N THR A 388 36.14 11.57 1.99
CA THR A 388 36.56 11.81 0.61
C THR A 388 37.54 10.74 0.16
N LEU A 389 37.30 10.17 -1.02
CA LEU A 389 38.21 9.25 -1.70
C LEU A 389 39.05 10.05 -2.70
N ARG A 390 40.38 10.00 -2.57
CA ARG A 390 41.29 10.44 -3.63
C ARG A 390 41.90 9.19 -4.26
N ALA A 391 41.35 8.83 -5.41
CA ALA A 391 41.57 7.57 -6.08
C ALA A 391 42.63 7.69 -7.18
N HIS A 392 43.50 6.68 -7.26
CA HIS A 392 44.68 6.68 -8.13
C HIS A 392 44.81 5.41 -8.98
N GLY A 393 43.72 4.65 -9.13
CA GLY A 393 43.71 3.31 -9.71
C GLY A 393 44.32 2.26 -8.77
N PHE A 394 44.39 1.02 -9.24
CA PHE A 394 45.03 -0.07 -8.51
C PHE A 394 46.55 0.14 -8.41
N ARG A 395 47.08 0.18 -7.18
CA ARG A 395 48.54 0.17 -6.92
C ARG A 395 49.07 -1.20 -6.53
N ARG A 396 48.18 -2.12 -6.17
CA ARG A 396 48.46 -3.53 -5.87
C ARG A 396 47.47 -4.40 -6.62
N ASP A 397 47.88 -5.64 -6.88
CA ASP A 397 47.11 -6.67 -7.58
C ASP A 397 46.67 -7.81 -6.65
N ARG A 398 46.93 -7.69 -5.34
CA ARG A 398 46.53 -8.67 -4.33
C ARG A 398 46.10 -8.01 -3.03
N ILE A 399 45.06 -8.56 -2.40
CA ILE A 399 44.60 -8.14 -1.07
C ILE A 399 44.02 -9.30 -0.25
N SER A 400 44.01 -9.15 1.08
CA SER A 400 43.22 -9.99 2.02
C SER A 400 42.06 -9.20 2.59
N VAL A 401 40.87 -9.80 2.67
CA VAL A 401 39.66 -9.14 3.16
C VAL A 401 38.94 -10.05 4.15
N ASN A 402 38.65 -9.53 5.34
CA ASN A 402 37.78 -10.21 6.29
C ASN A 402 36.29 -9.96 5.93
N ILE A 403 35.55 -11.04 5.73
CA ILE A 403 34.14 -11.00 5.32
C ILE A 403 33.14 -11.25 6.46
N ASP A 404 33.61 -11.49 7.69
CA ASP A 404 32.75 -11.86 8.83
C ASP A 404 31.75 -10.75 9.18
N SER A 405 32.14 -9.49 8.98
CA SER A 405 31.26 -8.34 9.24
C SER A 405 30.31 -8.03 8.09
N SER A 406 30.70 -8.27 6.83
CA SER A 406 29.84 -8.06 5.66
C SER A 406 30.38 -8.68 4.38
N SER A 407 29.61 -9.59 3.76
CA SER A 407 29.90 -10.12 2.43
C SER A 407 29.79 -9.10 1.29
N GLN A 408 29.18 -7.94 1.55
CA GLN A 408 29.06 -6.85 0.58
C GLN A 408 30.43 -6.25 0.24
N PHE A 409 31.42 -6.31 1.15
CA PHE A 409 32.77 -5.82 0.88
C PHE A 409 33.46 -6.66 -0.20
N LEU A 410 33.43 -7.99 -0.06
CA LEU A 410 33.97 -8.89 -1.07
C LEU A 410 33.20 -8.77 -2.39
N SER A 411 31.87 -8.72 -2.34
CA SER A 411 31.05 -8.54 -3.55
C SER A 411 31.45 -7.26 -4.31
N ALA A 412 31.66 -6.16 -3.59
CA ALA A 412 32.09 -4.89 -4.19
C ALA A 412 33.45 -5.02 -4.87
N LEU A 413 34.44 -5.60 -4.18
CA LEU A 413 35.80 -5.78 -4.69
C LEU A 413 35.87 -6.77 -5.86
N LEU A 414 35.06 -7.83 -5.84
CA LEU A 414 34.93 -8.76 -6.96
C LEU A 414 34.39 -8.06 -8.21
N ILE A 415 33.32 -7.27 -8.08
CA ILE A 415 32.73 -6.57 -9.24
C ILE A 415 33.76 -5.65 -9.91
N VAL A 416 34.59 -4.95 -9.12
CA VAL A 416 35.56 -3.98 -9.65
C VAL A 416 36.91 -4.60 -10.00
N SER A 417 37.13 -5.88 -9.67
CA SER A 417 38.42 -6.57 -9.87
C SER A 417 38.88 -6.61 -11.34
N CYS A 418 37.95 -6.62 -12.29
CA CYS A 418 38.28 -6.62 -13.72
C CYS A 418 38.81 -5.27 -14.23
N LEU A 419 38.75 -4.21 -13.42
CA LEU A 419 39.32 -2.91 -13.75
C LEU A 419 40.84 -2.86 -13.49
N CYS A 420 41.40 -3.90 -12.85
CA CYS A 420 42.84 -4.01 -12.68
C CYS A 420 43.52 -4.42 -14.00
N ASP A 421 44.58 -3.71 -14.40
CA ASP A 421 45.38 -4.03 -15.58
C ASP A 421 46.24 -5.31 -15.40
N ARG A 422 46.17 -5.95 -14.23
CA ARG A 422 46.89 -7.16 -13.85
C ARG A 422 45.92 -8.18 -13.28
N ASP A 423 46.36 -9.43 -13.22
CA ASP A 423 45.63 -10.51 -12.57
C ASP A 423 45.39 -10.13 -11.09
N PHE A 424 44.13 -9.96 -10.71
CA PHE A 424 43.76 -9.48 -9.39
C PHE A 424 43.36 -10.65 -8.47
N THR A 425 44.04 -10.76 -7.34
CA THR A 425 43.82 -11.85 -6.37
C THR A 425 43.24 -11.33 -5.05
N ILE A 426 42.09 -11.86 -4.65
CA ILE A 426 41.47 -11.57 -3.37
C ILE A 426 41.52 -12.83 -2.50
N GLN A 427 42.24 -12.76 -1.39
CA GLN A 427 42.20 -13.77 -0.34
C GLN A 427 41.12 -13.39 0.67
N ILE A 428 40.35 -14.36 1.14
CA ILE A 428 39.28 -14.12 2.13
C ILE A 428 39.60 -14.74 3.48
N GLU A 429 39.26 -14.00 4.52
CA GLU A 429 39.18 -14.48 5.90
C GLU A 429 37.72 -14.45 6.36
N GLY A 430 37.28 -15.52 7.04
CA GLY A 430 35.87 -15.70 7.39
C GLY A 430 35.11 -16.61 6.43
N THR A 431 33.87 -16.94 6.77
CA THR A 431 33.01 -17.87 6.00
C THR A 431 31.59 -17.35 5.73
N HIS A 432 31.30 -16.12 6.15
CA HIS A 432 29.94 -15.58 6.13
C HIS A 432 29.49 -15.05 4.77
N GLY A 433 28.20 -15.25 4.44
CA GLY A 433 27.53 -14.60 3.31
C GLY A 433 27.96 -15.08 1.93
N MET A 434 28.43 -16.32 1.81
CA MET A 434 28.88 -16.94 0.55
C MET A 434 27.79 -16.97 -0.54
N ALA A 435 26.51 -17.07 -0.18
CA ALA A 435 25.41 -17.03 -1.16
C ALA A 435 25.41 -15.72 -1.98
N TYR A 436 25.67 -14.58 -1.33
CA TYR A 436 25.76 -13.28 -2.02
C TYR A 436 27.03 -13.14 -2.86
N ILE A 437 28.10 -13.83 -2.48
CA ILE A 437 29.37 -13.87 -3.23
C ILE A 437 29.16 -14.71 -4.49
N GLU A 438 28.51 -15.85 -4.38
CA GLU A 438 28.19 -16.71 -5.53
C GLU A 438 27.22 -16.02 -6.51
N MET A 439 26.18 -15.35 -6.00
CA MET A 439 25.33 -14.48 -6.82
C MET A 439 26.17 -13.45 -7.59
N THR A 440 27.13 -12.81 -6.93
CA THR A 440 28.01 -11.83 -7.57
C THR A 440 28.83 -12.47 -8.68
N ARG A 441 29.47 -13.62 -8.43
CA ARG A 441 30.27 -14.34 -9.42
C ARG A 441 29.45 -14.77 -10.63
N ARG A 442 28.27 -15.37 -10.41
CA ARG A 442 27.38 -15.79 -11.51
C ARG A 442 26.89 -14.60 -12.33
N MET A 443 26.57 -13.48 -11.70
CA MET A 443 26.21 -12.25 -12.42
C MET A 443 27.38 -11.66 -13.20
N MET A 444 28.60 -11.67 -12.64
CA MET A 444 29.79 -11.25 -13.37
C MET A 444 29.99 -12.14 -14.61
N GLU A 445 29.83 -13.46 -14.46
CA GLU A 445 29.97 -14.42 -15.56
C GLU A 445 28.91 -14.18 -16.66
N GLN A 446 27.67 -13.87 -16.28
CA GLN A 446 26.60 -13.47 -17.22
C GLN A 446 26.97 -12.20 -18.00
N PHE A 447 27.67 -11.25 -17.37
CA PHE A 447 28.24 -10.06 -18.03
C PHE A 447 29.65 -10.31 -18.63
N HIS A 448 30.06 -11.57 -18.82
CA HIS A 448 31.31 -12.02 -19.45
C HIS A 448 32.62 -11.78 -18.68
N VAL A 449 32.57 -11.56 -17.37
CA VAL A 449 33.75 -11.48 -16.50
C VAL A 449 33.74 -12.62 -15.50
N ARG A 450 34.86 -13.33 -15.38
CA ARG A 450 35.00 -14.47 -14.48
C ARG A 450 35.99 -14.20 -13.36
N ALA A 451 35.50 -14.31 -12.12
CA ALA A 451 36.31 -14.42 -10.91
C ALA A 451 36.38 -15.90 -10.49
N GLN A 452 37.51 -16.53 -10.77
CA GLN A 452 37.74 -17.95 -10.52
C GLN A 452 38.16 -18.16 -9.07
N GLU A 453 37.48 -19.06 -8.37
CA GLU A 453 37.94 -19.55 -7.08
C GLU A 453 39.09 -20.55 -7.31
N THR A 454 40.31 -20.17 -6.94
CA THR A 454 41.52 -20.97 -7.16
C THR A 454 41.82 -21.89 -5.99
N THR A 455 41.43 -21.49 -4.79
CA THR A 455 41.33 -22.31 -3.58
C THR A 455 40.07 -21.89 -2.83
N GLU A 456 39.65 -22.66 -1.81
CA GLU A 456 38.44 -22.42 -0.98
C GLU A 456 38.32 -20.98 -0.42
N ARG A 457 39.40 -20.19 -0.43
CA ARG A 457 39.45 -18.83 0.10
C ARG A 457 40.18 -17.83 -0.78
N THR A 458 40.34 -18.12 -2.08
CA THR A 458 41.08 -17.23 -2.98
C THR A 458 40.35 -17.09 -4.30
N PHE A 459 40.05 -15.85 -4.67
CA PHE A 459 39.44 -15.49 -5.94
C PHE A 459 40.45 -14.80 -6.83
N LEU A 460 40.54 -15.24 -8.09
CA LEU A 460 41.40 -14.68 -9.12
C LEU A 460 40.54 -14.16 -10.27
N THR A 461 40.68 -12.88 -10.57
CA THR A 461 40.14 -12.27 -11.80
C THR A 461 41.30 -11.99 -12.74
N LYS A 462 41.32 -12.63 -13.90
CA LYS A 462 42.37 -12.41 -14.90
C LYS A 462 42.25 -11.03 -15.55
N ALA A 463 43.39 -10.40 -15.84
CA ALA A 463 43.47 -9.13 -16.55
C ALA A 463 42.85 -9.18 -17.94
N GLY A 464 42.42 -8.02 -18.45
CA GLY A 464 41.89 -7.87 -19.81
C GLY A 464 40.46 -8.39 -20.02
N GLN A 465 39.76 -8.76 -18.95
CA GLN A 465 38.33 -9.04 -18.99
C GLN A 465 37.53 -7.74 -18.88
N HIS A 466 36.43 -7.64 -19.62
CA HIS A 466 35.57 -6.46 -19.62
C HIS A 466 34.11 -6.89 -19.61
N TYR A 467 33.28 -6.17 -18.85
CA TYR A 467 31.84 -6.38 -18.89
C TYR A 467 31.27 -5.94 -20.24
N ARG A 468 30.28 -6.69 -20.75
CA ARG A 468 29.58 -6.36 -22.00
C ARG A 468 28.16 -5.91 -21.71
N ALA A 469 27.72 -4.88 -22.43
CA ALA A 469 26.36 -4.39 -22.30
C ALA A 469 25.35 -5.41 -22.84
N MET A 470 24.20 -5.53 -22.17
CA MET A 470 23.18 -6.52 -22.52
C MET A 470 21.77 -6.11 -22.09
N ASP A 471 20.77 -6.79 -22.65
CA ASP A 471 19.41 -6.81 -22.08
C ASP A 471 19.38 -7.87 -20.96
N TYR A 472 19.15 -7.43 -19.73
CA TYR A 472 19.28 -8.24 -18.53
C TYR A 472 17.96 -8.27 -17.75
N GLN A 473 17.41 -9.47 -17.57
CA GLN A 473 16.21 -9.70 -16.79
C GLN A 473 16.57 -9.86 -15.30
N ILE A 474 16.05 -8.97 -14.46
CA ILE A 474 16.15 -9.09 -13.01
C ILE A 474 15.11 -10.08 -12.53
N GLU A 475 15.54 -11.04 -11.72
CA GLU A 475 14.64 -12.03 -11.09
C GLU A 475 13.75 -11.38 -10.03
N PRO A 476 12.53 -11.91 -9.79
CA PRO A 476 11.71 -11.51 -8.66
C PRO A 476 12.44 -11.72 -7.32
N ASP A 477 12.15 -10.89 -6.32
CA ASP A 477 12.79 -10.96 -5.01
C ASP A 477 12.30 -12.20 -4.23
N VAL A 478 13.16 -13.23 -4.15
CA VAL A 478 12.84 -14.48 -3.43
C VAL A 478 12.69 -14.21 -1.94
N SER A 479 13.45 -13.24 -1.43
CA SER A 479 13.38 -12.81 -0.04
C SER A 479 11.99 -12.28 0.32
N ALA A 480 11.35 -11.53 -0.58
CA ALA A 480 9.96 -11.08 -0.47
C ALA A 480 8.95 -12.20 -0.74
N ALA A 481 9.23 -13.10 -1.68
CA ALA A 481 8.39 -14.26 -1.99
C ALA A 481 8.19 -15.16 -0.76
N CYS A 482 9.22 -15.30 0.08
CA CYS A 482 9.18 -16.11 1.30
C CYS A 482 8.08 -15.71 2.29
N TYR A 483 7.68 -14.44 2.36
CA TYR A 483 6.55 -14.03 3.19
C TYR A 483 5.25 -14.71 2.73
N PHE A 484 5.03 -14.77 1.42
CA PHE A 484 3.86 -15.42 0.86
C PHE A 484 3.97 -16.95 0.92
N TYR A 485 5.14 -17.54 0.63
CA TYR A 485 5.31 -18.99 0.79
C TYR A 485 5.04 -19.45 2.23
N ALA A 486 5.45 -18.66 3.22
CA ALA A 486 5.16 -18.93 4.63
C ALA A 486 3.65 -18.93 4.95
N MET A 487 2.82 -18.25 4.14
CA MET A 487 1.35 -18.33 4.28
C MET A 487 0.82 -19.74 4.01
N SER A 488 1.53 -20.56 3.24
CA SER A 488 1.06 -21.90 2.86
C SER A 488 0.83 -22.81 4.07
N PRO A 489 1.86 -23.18 4.87
CA PRO A 489 1.64 -23.95 6.09
C PRO A 489 0.88 -23.15 7.16
N LEU A 490 1.05 -21.82 7.19
CA LEU A 490 0.41 -20.98 8.19
C LEU A 490 -1.11 -21.00 8.08
N LEU A 491 -1.65 -20.86 6.86
CA LEU A 491 -3.08 -20.74 6.58
C LEU A 491 -3.71 -22.02 6.02
N ASN A 492 -2.90 -23.05 5.78
CA ASN A 492 -3.28 -24.31 5.16
C ASN A 492 -3.88 -24.10 3.76
N LEU A 493 -3.17 -23.36 2.90
CA LEU A 493 -3.59 -23.09 1.52
C LEU A 493 -2.40 -23.16 0.55
N PRO A 494 -2.60 -23.57 -0.72
CA PRO A 494 -1.52 -23.56 -1.71
C PRO A 494 -1.17 -22.13 -2.15
N VAL A 495 0.13 -21.83 -2.28
CA VAL A 495 0.65 -20.50 -2.67
C VAL A 495 1.57 -20.63 -3.88
N LEU A 496 1.34 -19.81 -4.91
CA LEU A 496 2.19 -19.70 -6.09
C LEU A 496 2.75 -18.28 -6.18
N VAL A 497 4.07 -18.15 -6.35
CA VAL A 497 4.70 -16.85 -6.62
C VAL A 497 5.21 -16.83 -8.05
N ASN A 498 4.73 -15.86 -8.83
CA ASN A 498 5.03 -15.78 -10.25
C ASN A 498 6.52 -15.53 -10.51
N HIS A 499 7.07 -16.26 -11.48
CA HIS A 499 8.42 -16.13 -12.04
C HIS A 499 9.57 -16.42 -11.07
N VAL A 500 9.28 -16.96 -9.90
CA VAL A 500 10.30 -17.50 -8.99
C VAL A 500 10.49 -18.98 -9.31
N HIS A 501 11.73 -19.41 -9.55
CA HIS A 501 12.12 -20.78 -9.91
C HIS A 501 13.30 -21.26 -9.05
N PHE A 502 13.51 -22.57 -8.94
CA PHE A 502 14.58 -23.12 -8.07
C PHE A 502 16.00 -22.82 -8.58
N ASP A 503 16.14 -22.47 -9.85
CA ASP A 503 17.43 -22.11 -10.46
C ASP A 503 17.85 -20.64 -10.25
N SER A 504 17.04 -19.88 -9.48
CA SER A 504 17.31 -18.49 -9.09
C SER A 504 18.72 -18.29 -8.52
N LEU A 505 19.30 -17.12 -8.79
CA LEU A 505 20.58 -16.70 -8.23
C LEU A 505 20.53 -16.42 -6.71
N GLN A 506 19.34 -16.42 -6.10
CA GLN A 506 19.12 -15.97 -4.73
C GLN A 506 19.14 -17.14 -3.74
N GLY A 507 20.00 -17.06 -2.72
CA GLY A 507 20.13 -18.10 -1.70
C GLY A 507 18.87 -18.30 -0.84
N ASP A 508 17.96 -17.32 -0.83
CA ASP A 508 16.68 -17.39 -0.12
C ASP A 508 15.75 -18.51 -0.62
N VAL A 509 16.01 -19.10 -1.79
CA VAL A 509 15.28 -20.31 -2.25
C VAL A 509 15.39 -21.44 -1.23
N ALA A 510 16.47 -21.50 -0.45
CA ALA A 510 16.65 -22.47 0.62
C ALA A 510 15.54 -22.41 1.70
N PHE A 511 14.81 -21.31 1.82
CA PHE A 511 13.66 -21.21 2.72
C PHE A 511 12.53 -22.17 2.32
N ILE A 512 12.36 -22.45 1.02
CA ILE A 512 11.34 -23.39 0.53
C ILE A 512 11.67 -24.81 0.99
N GLU A 513 12.95 -25.19 0.99
CA GLU A 513 13.41 -26.47 1.55
C GLU A 513 13.11 -26.59 3.05
N ILE A 514 13.21 -25.48 3.79
CA ILE A 514 12.81 -25.45 5.21
C ILE A 514 11.30 -25.72 5.34
N LEU A 515 10.46 -25.08 4.51
CA LEU A 515 9.01 -25.34 4.52
C LEU A 515 8.69 -26.81 4.18
N ILE A 516 9.44 -27.43 3.27
CA ILE A 516 9.32 -28.86 2.96
C ILE A 516 9.63 -29.71 4.20
N LYS A 517 10.71 -29.41 4.93
CA LYS A 517 11.04 -30.09 6.20
C LYS A 517 9.97 -29.88 7.28
N MET A 518 9.27 -28.76 7.25
CA MET A 518 8.11 -28.49 8.12
C MET A 518 6.84 -29.24 7.68
N GLY A 519 6.86 -29.96 6.55
CA GLY A 519 5.76 -30.82 6.08
C GLY A 519 5.08 -30.34 4.79
N CYS A 520 5.50 -29.22 4.20
CA CYS A 520 4.98 -28.76 2.92
C CYS A 520 5.51 -29.60 1.75
N SER A 521 4.94 -29.40 0.57
CA SER A 521 5.55 -29.82 -0.71
C SER A 521 5.72 -28.62 -1.62
N ALA A 522 6.68 -28.68 -2.54
CA ALA A 522 6.92 -27.62 -3.52
C ALA A 522 7.12 -28.21 -4.92
N GLU A 523 6.58 -27.54 -5.93
CA GLU A 523 6.70 -27.90 -7.34
C GLU A 523 7.12 -26.69 -8.15
N ASP A 524 8.11 -26.85 -9.03
CA ASP A 524 8.48 -25.82 -10.00
C ASP A 524 7.56 -25.90 -11.22
N THR A 525 6.66 -24.93 -11.37
CA THR A 525 5.73 -24.86 -12.50
C THR A 525 6.25 -23.84 -13.53
N PRO A 526 5.77 -23.85 -14.79
CA PRO A 526 6.13 -22.83 -15.77
C PRO A 526 5.81 -21.39 -15.32
N GLN A 527 4.86 -21.20 -14.39
CA GLN A 527 4.46 -19.91 -13.85
C GLN A 527 5.34 -19.48 -12.67
N GLY A 528 5.96 -20.43 -11.96
CA GLY A 528 6.74 -20.21 -10.75
C GLY A 528 6.59 -21.37 -9.76
N ILE A 529 7.22 -21.26 -8.58
CA ILE A 529 7.12 -22.31 -7.57
C ILE A 529 5.75 -22.27 -6.88
N LEU A 530 5.12 -23.44 -6.81
CA LEU A 530 3.90 -23.71 -6.06
C LEU A 530 4.25 -24.43 -4.75
N VAL A 531 3.96 -23.82 -3.60
CA VAL A 531 4.10 -24.42 -2.27
C VAL A 531 2.74 -24.86 -1.74
N THR A 532 2.58 -26.15 -1.51
CA THR A 532 1.35 -26.77 -1.00
C THR A 532 1.53 -27.15 0.47
N PRO A 533 0.53 -26.88 1.34
CA PRO A 533 0.64 -27.12 2.77
C PRO A 533 0.67 -28.62 3.11
N PRO A 534 1.02 -28.99 4.36
CA PRO A 534 0.95 -30.37 4.82
C PRO A 534 -0.46 -30.95 4.65
N ALA A 535 -0.55 -32.22 4.21
CA ALA A 535 -1.82 -32.86 3.90
C ALA A 535 -2.75 -33.02 5.12
N ASP A 536 -2.18 -33.10 6.33
CA ASP A 536 -2.91 -33.16 7.60
C ASP A 536 -3.20 -31.78 8.19
N GLY A 537 -2.75 -30.70 7.54
CA GLY A 537 -2.91 -29.31 7.97
C GLY A 537 -2.04 -28.92 9.17
N VAL A 538 -1.08 -29.76 9.57
CA VAL A 538 -0.18 -29.51 10.71
C VAL A 538 1.25 -29.43 10.19
N PHE A 539 1.96 -28.37 10.55
CA PHE A 539 3.38 -28.21 10.20
C PHE A 539 4.27 -28.31 11.44
N HIS A 540 5.47 -28.86 11.25
CA HIS A 540 6.39 -29.20 12.34
C HIS A 540 7.41 -28.11 12.60
N GLY A 541 7.89 -28.04 13.85
CA GLY A 541 9.07 -27.26 14.17
C GLY A 541 10.33 -27.94 13.65
N VAL A 542 11.37 -27.15 13.39
CA VAL A 542 12.63 -27.61 12.78
C VAL A 542 13.85 -27.07 13.52
N VAL A 543 15.00 -27.70 13.35
CA VAL A 543 16.30 -27.18 13.81
C VAL A 543 17.15 -26.90 12.57
N GLU A 544 17.28 -25.63 12.20
CA GLU A 544 17.87 -25.24 10.91
C GLU A 544 18.93 -24.17 11.04
N ASP A 545 20.04 -24.40 10.35
CA ASP A 545 21.07 -23.38 10.10
C ASP A 545 20.61 -22.49 8.95
N MET A 546 20.36 -21.23 9.27
CA MET A 546 19.90 -20.24 8.29
C MET A 546 21.01 -19.33 7.79
N SER A 547 22.30 -19.68 7.93
CA SER A 547 23.40 -18.85 7.44
C SER A 547 23.32 -18.54 5.94
N ALA A 548 22.78 -19.47 5.14
CA ALA A 548 22.58 -19.30 3.69
C ALA A 548 21.38 -18.40 3.32
N CYS A 549 20.38 -18.29 4.20
CA CYS A 549 19.15 -17.51 3.98
C CYS A 549 18.77 -16.69 5.24
N SER A 550 19.75 -16.10 5.92
CA SER A 550 19.60 -15.52 7.28
C SER A 550 18.55 -14.42 7.36
N ASP A 551 18.32 -13.79 6.22
CA ASP A 551 17.32 -12.77 5.98
C ASP A 551 15.87 -13.28 6.16
N GLN A 552 15.65 -14.60 6.08
CA GLN A 552 14.37 -15.28 6.35
C GLN A 552 14.19 -15.75 7.79
N ALA A 553 15.17 -15.51 8.68
CA ALA A 553 15.05 -15.89 10.09
C ALA A 553 13.83 -15.26 10.76
N ILE A 554 13.50 -14.01 10.41
CA ILE A 554 12.31 -13.32 10.92
C ILE A 554 11.02 -13.98 10.40
N THR A 555 10.99 -14.37 9.13
CA THR A 555 9.85 -15.06 8.49
C THR A 555 9.58 -16.40 9.17
N LEU A 556 10.62 -17.22 9.36
CA LEU A 556 10.51 -18.49 10.07
C LEU A 556 10.06 -18.28 11.52
N ALA A 557 10.66 -17.31 12.20
CA ALA A 557 10.33 -16.99 13.58
C ALA A 557 8.87 -16.54 13.76
N ALA A 558 8.30 -15.86 12.77
CA ALA A 558 6.91 -15.40 12.80
C ALA A 558 5.90 -16.55 12.68
N ILE A 559 6.21 -17.60 11.91
CA ILE A 559 5.31 -18.76 11.76
C ILE A 559 5.56 -19.86 12.80
N ALA A 560 6.76 -19.92 13.39
CA ALA A 560 7.17 -20.92 14.39
C ALA A 560 6.19 -21.11 15.58
N PRO A 561 5.51 -20.08 16.12
CA PRO A 561 4.56 -20.26 17.21
C PRO A 561 3.39 -21.20 16.86
N PHE A 562 3.05 -21.32 15.57
CA PHE A 562 1.92 -22.13 15.10
C PHE A 562 2.31 -23.56 14.71
N ALA A 563 3.59 -23.92 14.79
CA ALA A 563 4.06 -25.29 14.61
C ALA A 563 3.64 -26.19 15.79
N ASP A 564 3.62 -27.51 15.60
CA ASP A 564 3.29 -28.47 16.66
C ASP A 564 4.46 -28.75 17.65
N SER A 565 5.66 -28.30 17.31
CA SER A 565 6.90 -28.58 18.02
C SER A 565 7.87 -27.38 17.96
N PRO A 566 8.84 -27.27 18.89
CA PRO A 566 9.76 -26.13 18.92
C PRO A 566 10.58 -25.97 17.64
N THR A 567 10.76 -24.72 17.21
CA THR A 567 11.65 -24.37 16.09
C THR A 567 12.92 -23.72 16.62
N THR A 568 14.09 -24.19 16.21
CA THR A 568 15.40 -23.60 16.54
C THR A 568 16.09 -23.10 15.29
N ILE A 569 16.38 -21.81 15.26
CA ILE A 569 17.07 -21.12 14.17
C ILE A 569 18.50 -20.87 14.61
N THR A 570 19.49 -21.39 13.89
CA THR A 570 20.93 -21.23 14.16
C THR A 570 21.64 -20.50 13.00
N GLY A 571 22.91 -20.16 13.18
CA GLY A 571 23.74 -19.56 12.10
C GLY A 571 23.37 -18.10 11.79
N ILE A 572 22.72 -17.39 12.73
CA ILE A 572 22.17 -16.05 12.51
C ILE A 572 22.88 -14.96 13.33
N GLY A 573 24.01 -15.22 13.99
CA GLY A 573 24.67 -14.25 14.88
C GLY A 573 24.95 -12.87 14.26
N HIS A 574 25.24 -12.81 12.95
CA HIS A 574 25.53 -11.57 12.22
C HIS A 574 24.31 -10.67 12.01
N ILE A 575 23.08 -11.19 12.09
CA ILE A 575 21.87 -10.37 11.84
C ILE A 575 21.63 -9.31 12.92
N ARG A 576 22.38 -9.35 14.03
CA ARG A 576 22.40 -8.33 15.09
C ARG A 576 22.93 -6.98 14.66
N PHE A 577 23.77 -6.95 13.62
CA PHE A 577 24.49 -5.76 13.16
C PHE A 577 23.95 -5.23 11.83
N GLN A 578 22.73 -5.64 11.46
CA GLN A 578 22.07 -5.23 10.23
C GLN A 578 21.24 -3.94 10.44
N GLU A 579 20.03 -3.84 9.89
CA GLU A 579 19.15 -2.68 10.10
C GLU A 579 18.79 -2.43 11.57
N SER A 580 18.64 -3.51 12.32
CA SER A 580 18.34 -3.53 13.76
C SER A 580 19.06 -4.73 14.41
N ASP A 581 19.05 -4.82 15.74
CA ASP A 581 19.35 -6.10 16.41
C ASP A 581 18.16 -7.04 16.22
N ARG A 582 18.11 -7.70 15.05
CA ARG A 582 16.98 -8.53 14.63
C ARG A 582 16.73 -9.69 15.59
N ILE A 583 17.78 -10.27 16.19
CA ILE A 583 17.62 -11.33 17.19
C ILE A 583 16.88 -10.80 18.42
N ARG A 584 17.29 -9.63 18.93
CA ARG A 584 16.59 -9.00 20.04
C ARG A 584 15.15 -8.64 19.66
N ALA A 585 14.94 -8.05 18.49
CA ALA A 585 13.63 -7.63 18.02
C ALA A 585 12.65 -8.81 17.92
N ILE A 586 13.04 -9.93 17.28
CA ILE A 586 12.22 -11.15 17.19
C ILE A 586 11.77 -11.61 18.59
N VAL A 587 12.73 -11.76 19.51
CA VAL A 587 12.45 -12.27 20.85
C VAL A 587 11.56 -11.32 21.63
N THR A 588 11.80 -10.00 21.54
CA THR A 588 10.99 -8.98 22.20
C THR A 588 9.55 -9.02 21.71
N GLU A 589 9.32 -9.01 20.39
CA GLU A 589 7.96 -8.97 19.84
C GLU A 589 7.19 -10.27 20.09
N LEU A 590 7.84 -11.43 19.97
CA LEU A 590 7.21 -12.72 20.32
C LEU A 590 6.89 -12.83 21.82
N THR A 591 7.78 -12.35 22.69
CA THR A 591 7.53 -12.35 24.15
C THR A 591 6.37 -11.42 24.52
N LYS A 592 6.25 -10.25 23.88
CA LYS A 592 5.09 -9.35 24.04
C LYS A 592 3.77 -10.05 23.69
N MET A 593 3.79 -10.93 22.69
CA MET A 593 2.65 -11.76 22.30
C MET A 593 2.41 -12.97 23.22
N GLY A 594 3.24 -13.18 24.24
CA GLY A 594 3.12 -14.31 25.17
C GLY A 594 3.73 -15.62 24.66
N ILE A 595 4.56 -15.58 23.62
CA ILE A 595 5.31 -16.73 23.12
C ILE A 595 6.61 -16.88 23.90
N SER A 596 6.92 -18.10 24.30
CA SER A 596 8.18 -18.43 24.98
C SER A 596 9.30 -18.58 23.96
N CYS A 597 10.42 -17.90 24.20
CA CYS A 597 11.62 -17.97 23.38
C CYS A 597 12.86 -18.19 24.27
N ARG A 598 13.84 -18.95 23.76
CA ARG A 598 15.20 -18.99 24.29
C ARG A 598 16.15 -18.49 23.22
N ARG A 599 17.20 -17.75 23.60
CA ARG A 599 18.21 -17.25 22.66
C ARG A 599 19.62 -17.49 23.17
N THR A 600 20.55 -17.71 22.25
CA THR A 600 22.00 -17.59 22.46
C THR A 600 22.50 -16.36 21.71
N ASP A 601 23.81 -16.23 21.52
CA ASP A 601 24.41 -15.17 20.70
C ASP A 601 24.15 -15.39 19.20
N ASP A 602 23.92 -16.61 18.76
CA ASP A 602 23.84 -17.01 17.35
C ASP A 602 22.58 -17.83 16.98
N SER A 603 21.69 -18.06 17.94
CA SER A 603 20.47 -18.86 17.74
C SER A 603 19.26 -18.36 18.52
N ILE A 604 18.07 -18.76 18.06
CA ILE A 604 16.78 -18.54 18.74
C ILE A 604 15.97 -19.84 18.67
N THR A 605 15.49 -20.32 19.82
CA THR A 605 14.47 -21.38 19.92
C THR A 605 13.12 -20.76 20.29
N ILE A 606 12.09 -21.04 19.50
CA ILE A 606 10.73 -20.54 19.65
C ILE A 606 9.82 -21.73 19.95
N TYR A 607 9.05 -21.65 21.03
CA TYR A 607 8.16 -22.73 21.46
C TYR A 607 6.74 -22.50 20.91
N PRO A 608 6.00 -23.57 20.58
CA PRO A 608 4.61 -23.48 20.16
C PRO A 608 3.73 -22.71 21.15
N GLY A 609 2.80 -21.93 20.63
CA GLY A 609 1.83 -21.17 21.41
C GLY A 609 1.01 -20.25 20.53
N MET A 610 -0.19 -19.89 20.98
CA MET A 610 -1.03 -18.93 20.26
C MET A 610 -0.63 -17.50 20.63
N PRO A 611 -0.12 -16.69 19.67
CA PRO A 611 0.24 -15.30 19.92
C PRO A 611 -0.99 -14.51 20.37
N ARG A 612 -0.85 -13.62 21.34
CA ARG A 612 -1.91 -12.71 21.78
C ARG A 612 -1.88 -11.42 20.98
N ALA A 613 -3.03 -10.72 20.95
CA ALA A 613 -3.14 -9.39 20.38
C ALA A 613 -2.02 -8.48 20.93
N SER A 614 -1.27 -7.88 20.02
CA SER A 614 -0.08 -7.10 20.35
C SER A 614 0.20 -6.10 19.24
N ARG A 615 0.93 -5.05 19.61
CA ARG A 615 1.47 -4.06 18.70
C ARG A 615 2.95 -4.35 18.48
N VAL A 616 3.34 -4.45 17.21
CA VAL A 616 4.68 -4.84 16.77
C VAL A 616 5.48 -3.61 16.41
N GLU A 617 6.54 -3.36 17.16
CA GLU A 617 7.52 -2.33 16.81
C GLU A 617 8.43 -2.85 15.68
N THR A 618 8.62 -2.05 14.63
CA THR A 618 9.39 -2.48 13.45
C THR A 618 10.86 -2.12 13.51
N TYR A 619 11.28 -1.23 14.43
CA TYR A 619 12.68 -0.80 14.56
C TYR A 619 13.26 -0.21 13.26
N ASP A 620 12.42 0.41 12.43
CA ASP A 620 12.73 0.85 11.06
C ASP A 620 13.28 -0.27 10.14
N ASP A 621 12.92 -1.52 10.46
CA ASP A 621 13.31 -2.73 9.74
C ASP A 621 12.11 -3.31 8.97
N HIS A 622 12.13 -3.13 7.66
CA HIS A 622 11.15 -3.68 6.72
C HIS A 622 10.87 -5.18 6.92
N ARG A 623 11.87 -5.98 7.31
CA ARG A 623 11.68 -7.42 7.51
C ARG A 623 10.87 -7.73 8.76
N MET A 624 11.01 -6.92 9.81
CA MET A 624 10.17 -7.04 11.01
C MET A 624 8.71 -6.72 10.66
N ALA A 625 8.47 -5.67 9.87
CA ALA A 625 7.12 -5.29 9.43
C ALA A 625 6.44 -6.39 8.60
N MET A 626 7.11 -6.90 7.57
CA MET A 626 6.56 -7.92 6.67
C MET A 626 6.46 -9.29 7.36
N GLY A 627 7.52 -9.73 8.06
CA GLY A 627 7.53 -11.03 8.73
C GLY A 627 6.45 -11.14 9.81
N PHE A 628 6.33 -10.15 10.70
CA PHE A 628 5.32 -10.20 11.76
C PHE A 628 3.89 -9.92 11.27
N SER A 629 3.71 -9.41 10.04
CA SER A 629 2.38 -9.37 9.43
C SER A 629 1.79 -10.78 9.28
N LEU A 630 2.62 -11.81 9.10
CA LEU A 630 2.15 -13.19 9.01
C LEU A 630 1.45 -13.66 10.29
N VAL A 631 1.95 -13.25 11.45
CA VAL A 631 1.35 -13.61 12.76
C VAL A 631 -0.12 -13.21 12.82
N GLY A 632 -0.45 -12.02 12.31
CA GLY A 632 -1.82 -11.49 12.37
C GLY A 632 -2.81 -12.18 11.43
N LEU A 633 -2.32 -12.85 10.38
CA LEU A 633 -3.17 -13.62 9.47
C LEU A 633 -3.84 -14.80 10.20
N ARG A 634 -3.17 -15.36 11.23
CA ARG A 634 -3.65 -16.48 12.06
C ARG A 634 -3.94 -16.12 13.51
N SER A 635 -3.53 -14.97 14.01
CA SER A 635 -3.87 -14.49 15.36
C SER A 635 -4.57 -13.12 15.34
N PRO A 636 -5.69 -12.94 16.07
CA PRO A 636 -6.41 -11.67 16.07
C PRO A 636 -5.66 -10.55 16.79
N GLY A 637 -5.81 -9.32 16.28
CA GLY A 637 -5.41 -8.10 16.99
C GLY A 637 -3.92 -7.77 16.91
N ILE A 638 -3.22 -8.24 15.88
CA ILE A 638 -1.85 -7.84 15.57
C ILE A 638 -1.85 -6.52 14.79
N VAL A 639 -1.06 -5.55 15.26
CA VAL A 639 -0.89 -4.23 14.62
C VAL A 639 0.59 -3.99 14.38
N ILE A 640 0.98 -3.63 13.15
CA ILE A 640 2.35 -3.33 12.77
C ILE A 640 2.60 -1.82 12.81
N ASP A 641 3.65 -1.39 13.52
CA ASP A 641 4.03 0.03 13.60
C ASP A 641 4.95 0.44 12.45
N ASN A 642 4.78 1.66 11.93
CA ASN A 642 5.58 2.18 10.84
C ASN A 642 5.66 1.22 9.62
N PRO A 643 4.53 0.78 9.05
CA PRO A 643 4.52 -0.12 7.89
C PRO A 643 5.25 0.48 6.67
N GLY A 644 5.39 1.81 6.62
CA GLY A 644 6.11 2.52 5.57
C GLY A 644 7.61 2.21 5.49
N CYS A 645 8.21 1.57 6.51
CA CYS A 645 9.61 1.12 6.44
C CYS A 645 9.84 0.07 5.33
N CYS A 646 8.78 -0.59 4.86
CA CYS A 646 8.80 -1.53 3.72
C CYS A 646 9.28 -0.90 2.40
N ARG A 647 9.17 0.43 2.22
CA ARG A 647 9.66 1.18 1.03
C ARG A 647 11.10 0.90 0.63
N LYS A 648 11.91 0.40 1.56
CA LYS A 648 13.28 -0.01 1.29
C LYS A 648 13.40 -1.18 0.29
N THR A 649 12.45 -2.10 0.27
CA THR A 649 12.52 -3.34 -0.54
C THR A 649 11.20 -3.73 -1.20
N PHE A 650 10.06 -3.37 -0.61
CA PHE A 650 8.73 -3.70 -1.12
C PHE A 650 7.74 -2.60 -0.72
N GLU A 651 7.75 -1.50 -1.48
CA GLU A 651 7.02 -0.26 -1.17
C GLU A 651 5.52 -0.45 -0.93
N ASN A 652 4.86 -1.27 -1.73
CA ASN A 652 3.42 -1.55 -1.65
C ASN A 652 3.11 -2.92 -1.02
N TYR A 653 3.99 -3.46 -0.16
CA TYR A 653 3.82 -4.80 0.43
C TYR A 653 2.42 -5.02 1.04
N PHE A 654 1.96 -4.11 1.89
CA PHE A 654 0.68 -4.26 2.59
C PHE A 654 -0.52 -4.14 1.64
N GLU A 655 -0.42 -3.32 0.60
CA GLU A 655 -1.44 -3.23 -0.45
C GLU A 655 -1.52 -4.53 -1.26
N VAL A 656 -0.37 -5.13 -1.57
CA VAL A 656 -0.30 -6.45 -2.23
C VAL A 656 -0.86 -7.53 -1.33
N LEU A 657 -0.51 -7.54 -0.04
CA LEU A 657 -1.05 -8.47 0.94
C LEU A 657 -2.58 -8.37 1.01
N ASP A 658 -3.13 -7.17 1.18
CA ASP A 658 -4.58 -6.93 1.24
C ASP A 658 -5.26 -7.39 -0.05
N LYS A 659 -4.70 -7.04 -1.21
CA LYS A 659 -5.24 -7.42 -2.52
C LYS A 659 -5.27 -8.93 -2.70
N VAL A 660 -4.17 -9.62 -2.42
CA VAL A 660 -4.04 -11.06 -2.61
C VAL A 660 -4.96 -11.83 -1.65
N VAL A 661 -5.04 -11.38 -0.40
CA VAL A 661 -5.99 -11.92 0.59
C VAL A 661 -7.43 -11.71 0.15
N ALA A 662 -7.81 -10.50 -0.30
CA ALA A 662 -9.15 -10.21 -0.77
C ALA A 662 -9.52 -11.02 -2.01
N GLN A 663 -8.58 -11.16 -2.96
CA GLN A 663 -8.77 -11.98 -4.16
C GLN A 663 -9.00 -13.45 -3.81
N PHE A 664 -8.26 -14.01 -2.85
CA PHE A 664 -8.42 -15.39 -2.44
C PHE A 664 -9.73 -15.63 -1.66
N LEU A 665 -10.18 -14.67 -0.85
CA LEU A 665 -11.41 -14.81 -0.07
C LEU A 665 -12.70 -14.54 -0.87
N HIS A 666 -12.62 -13.84 -2.00
CA HIS A 666 -13.78 -13.38 -2.77
C HIS A 666 -13.82 -13.82 -4.24
N GLY A 667 -12.72 -14.37 -4.77
CA GLY A 667 -12.63 -14.95 -6.11
C GLY A 667 -12.88 -16.45 -6.08
#